data_AF-D3B3S5-F1
#
_entry.id   AF-D3B3S5-F1
#
_cell.length_a   1.000
_cell.length_b   1.000
_cell.length_c   1.000
_cell.angle_alpha   90.00
_cell.angle_beta   90.00
_cell.angle_gamma   90.00
#
_symmetry.space_group_name_H-M   'P 1'
#
loop_
_entity.id
_entity.type
_entity.pdbx_description
1 polymer ?
#
loop_
_entity_poly.entity_id
_entity_poly.type
_entity_poly.pdbx_seq_one_letter_code
_entity_poly.pdbx_strand_id
1 'polypeptide(L)'
;MIITVNSNNRCSTKSQNYVYILFISILLLVSSCSVEATFNETECKTLQGDGTQQVTAEMFNFTISSQIVLSNMDTSGDQFFIYKLPSSASKLSCDHCNIQTLETTTLHFRGVRTLSILNNPISGKIYTSSVGSVSDLDYRAFDTSFIRELYWVLNMGINNVLPLSIKGYISGLPDGTTLTTTNFYSLNFQLGLNFNQSSFENLRTISTIATLILNDTKVQPNVQIDFPFADVHPTINTIQLYNLDLVAPTAYFNLSTMKSLMQFTISNSPNYNINGEIPFSAFGQSLTYIILSGIGITKPLSPNVPISNTLNIFTLSKNLLAGTPPIYPQANLLDYSNNKFSGLIPKEYCHYNFNLSYNLMTGELPTCVTCHLYSKLVKSMIVGNQFSNYRDNWTPSQYPPCTTIKIQTALLYDKSTLTIYGTDIGWENAFATKSPKTTIINEVPNERLGGPIWSMLYVDRYINVSFPSANNISISAPLTLQGAQISNISVYTAGNYGISFFMLGRGFGDNTSRIAMALGHYRCEVEQALSAAAGCTVYDVNIPDDTYIFQITILTPANTIITTNYTYIYRRSNASTTCPSKGGNTSVKFDAECASTNINAIGSNTLNYLTIEKNGKTLQGRFIDRMLSDGRPTFITTEIVKQTENEVMKFYIKFTKSGILIVKKASQEDDDPNSTSKLERINA
;
A
#
# COMPACT_ATOMS: atom_id res chain seq x y z
N MET A 1 27.99 7.04 -10.69
CA MET A 1 29.29 7.36 -11.31
C MET A 1 30.13 6.09 -11.19
N ILE A 2 30.43 5.40 -12.28
CA ILE A 2 31.16 4.11 -12.26
C ILE A 2 32.57 4.41 -12.77
N ILE A 3 33.56 4.30 -11.90
CA ILE A 3 34.96 4.37 -12.28
C ILE A 3 35.43 2.93 -12.48
N THR A 4 35.47 2.48 -13.73
CA THR A 4 36.14 1.24 -14.10
C THR A 4 37.61 1.56 -14.35
N VAL A 5 38.49 1.17 -13.43
CA VAL A 5 39.95 1.23 -13.67
C VAL A 5 40.31 -0.03 -14.45
N ASN A 6 40.47 0.11 -15.76
CA ASN A 6 41.07 -0.91 -16.60
C ASN A 6 42.52 -0.51 -16.87
N SER A 7 43.45 -1.43 -16.66
CA SER A 7 44.88 -1.23 -16.86
C SER A 7 45.19 -1.09 -18.35
N ASN A 8 44.99 0.12 -18.89
CA ASN A 8 45.72 0.70 -20.01
C ASN A 8 45.27 2.16 -20.19
N ASN A 9 46.22 3.08 -19.97
CA ASN A 9 46.04 4.53 -20.02
C ASN A 9 45.44 5.01 -21.36
N ARG A 10 44.24 5.62 -21.31
CA ARG A 10 43.83 6.86 -22.02
C ARG A 10 42.34 7.15 -21.78
N CYS A 11 42.04 8.30 -21.18
CA CYS A 11 40.70 8.90 -21.18
C CYS A 11 40.41 9.52 -22.57
N SER A 12 39.29 9.15 -23.19
CA SER A 12 38.76 9.81 -24.39
C SER A 12 37.23 9.86 -24.33
N THR A 13 36.70 11.08 -24.38
CA THR A 13 35.31 11.40 -24.65
C THR A 13 34.99 11.13 -26.12
N LYS A 14 33.99 10.29 -26.41
CA LYS A 14 33.52 10.05 -27.79
C LYS A 14 32.61 11.19 -28.27
N SER A 15 33.12 11.99 -29.20
CA SER A 15 32.37 12.51 -30.35
C SER A 15 32.92 11.85 -31.62
N GLN A 16 32.07 11.67 -32.64
CA GLN A 16 32.32 10.88 -33.84
C GLN A 16 33.38 11.49 -34.80
N ASN A 17 34.04 10.59 -35.54
CA ASN A 17 34.60 10.70 -36.91
C ASN A 17 36.13 10.83 -37.16
N TYR A 18 36.58 9.96 -38.10
CA TYR A 18 37.77 9.86 -38.98
C TYR A 18 39.19 9.40 -38.50
N VAL A 19 39.52 8.14 -38.91
CA VAL A 19 40.66 7.53 -39.66
C VAL A 19 42.18 7.88 -39.43
N TYR A 20 43.01 6.80 -39.50
CA TYR A 20 44.47 6.63 -39.78
C TYR A 20 45.47 6.87 -38.62
N ILE A 21 46.63 6.19 -38.42
CA ILE A 21 47.32 4.93 -38.83
C ILE A 21 48.64 4.84 -37.98
N LEU A 22 49.24 3.64 -37.78
CA LEU A 22 50.64 3.33 -37.35
C LEU A 22 51.14 3.87 -35.97
N PHE A 23 52.12 3.32 -35.23
CA PHE A 23 52.79 2.02 -35.02
C PHE A 23 53.78 2.23 -33.83
N ILE A 24 54.35 1.13 -33.31
CA ILE A 24 55.58 1.02 -32.49
C ILE A 24 55.43 0.97 -30.96
N SER A 25 55.85 -0.21 -30.49
CA SER A 25 56.16 -0.71 -29.15
C SER A 25 57.20 0.11 -28.39
N ILE A 26 57.16 0.06 -27.04
CA ILE A 26 58.35 -0.03 -26.18
C ILE A 26 57.93 -0.72 -24.86
N LEU A 27 58.68 -1.78 -24.54
CA LEU A 27 58.76 -2.49 -23.27
C LEU A 27 59.32 -1.53 -22.20
N LEU A 28 58.87 -1.60 -20.93
CA LEU A 28 59.73 -1.51 -19.73
C LEU A 28 58.92 -1.58 -18.42
N LEU A 29 59.31 -2.58 -17.63
CA LEU A 29 59.43 -2.65 -16.16
C LEU A 29 58.23 -2.35 -15.25
N VAL A 30 57.83 -3.44 -14.60
CA VAL A 30 57.13 -3.51 -13.32
C VAL A 30 57.91 -2.76 -12.25
N SER A 31 57.25 -1.81 -11.58
CA SER A 31 57.56 -1.46 -10.21
C SER A 31 56.27 -1.34 -9.40
N SER A 32 56.28 -2.00 -8.25
CA SER A 32 55.24 -1.99 -7.23
C SER A 32 54.96 -0.55 -6.74
N CYS A 33 53.72 -0.09 -6.91
CA CYS A 33 53.21 1.09 -6.22
C CYS A 33 52.09 0.68 -5.26
N SER A 34 52.38 0.74 -3.96
CA SER A 34 51.36 0.87 -2.91
C SER A 34 50.75 2.26 -3.03
N VAL A 35 49.46 2.34 -3.35
CA VAL A 35 48.71 3.59 -3.37
C VAL A 35 47.96 3.71 -2.05
N GLU A 36 48.49 4.52 -1.13
CA GLU A 36 47.69 5.13 -0.07
C GLU A 36 46.98 6.36 -0.65
N ALA A 37 45.68 6.25 -0.87
CA ALA A 37 44.84 7.38 -1.21
C ALA A 37 43.76 7.55 -0.14
N THR A 38 43.88 8.62 0.64
CA THR A 38 42.87 9.07 1.61
C THR A 38 41.78 9.84 0.88
N PHE A 39 40.66 9.17 0.60
CA PHE A 39 39.44 9.80 0.07
C PHE A 39 38.47 10.13 1.20
N ASN A 40 38.05 11.39 1.24
CA ASN A 40 37.21 11.97 2.28
C ASN A 40 35.79 12.26 1.76
N GLU A 41 35.13 11.25 1.18
CA GLU A 41 33.76 11.35 0.69
C GLU A 41 32.84 10.27 1.29
N THR A 42 31.62 10.69 1.63
CA THR A 42 30.51 9.95 2.26
C THR A 42 29.84 8.94 1.30
N GLU A 43 30.56 8.47 0.29
CA GLU A 43 30.00 7.74 -0.84
C GLU A 43 29.91 6.22 -0.62
N CYS A 44 28.90 5.61 -1.24
CA CYS A 44 28.71 4.17 -1.36
C CYS A 44 29.97 3.53 -1.95
N LYS A 45 30.65 2.67 -1.18
CA LYS A 45 31.84 1.98 -1.67
C LYS A 45 31.46 0.67 -2.34
N THR A 46 31.75 0.58 -3.64
CA THR A 46 31.65 -0.67 -4.40
C THR A 46 33.05 -1.22 -4.60
N LEU A 47 33.30 -2.42 -4.09
CA LEU A 47 34.52 -3.18 -4.31
C LEU A 47 34.17 -4.34 -5.25
N GLN A 48 34.75 -4.33 -6.45
CA GLN A 48 34.54 -5.36 -7.46
C GLN A 48 35.83 -6.16 -7.62
N GLY A 49 35.78 -7.45 -7.31
CA GLY A 49 36.87 -8.39 -7.56
C GLY A 49 36.72 -9.07 -8.92
N ASP A 50 37.75 -9.85 -9.27
CA ASP A 50 37.82 -10.71 -10.46
C ASP A 50 37.52 -12.19 -10.15
N GLY A 51 37.05 -12.48 -8.92
CA GLY A 51 36.82 -13.83 -8.40
C GLY A 51 38.03 -14.45 -7.68
N THR A 52 39.22 -13.86 -7.80
CA THR A 52 40.46 -14.36 -7.17
C THR A 52 40.91 -13.52 -5.99
N GLN A 53 40.48 -12.26 -5.93
CA GLN A 53 40.81 -11.34 -4.85
C GLN A 53 40.16 -11.77 -3.54
N GLN A 54 41.00 -11.98 -2.52
CA GLN A 54 40.54 -12.23 -1.16
C GLN A 54 40.16 -10.92 -0.47
N VAL A 55 39.02 -10.93 0.22
CA VAL A 55 38.61 -9.82 1.07
C VAL A 55 39.48 -9.80 2.33
N THR A 56 40.26 -8.75 2.54
CA THR A 56 41.05 -8.58 3.76
C THR A 56 40.45 -7.51 4.68
N ALA A 57 40.74 -7.62 5.98
CA ALA A 57 40.32 -6.66 7.00
C ALA A 57 40.68 -5.20 6.65
N GLU A 58 41.85 -5.01 6.05
CA GLU A 58 42.43 -3.70 5.75
C GLU A 58 41.60 -2.93 4.72
N MET A 59 40.85 -3.62 3.87
CA MET A 59 39.95 -3.02 2.89
C MET A 59 38.80 -2.23 3.54
N PHE A 60 38.50 -2.48 4.83
CA PHE A 60 37.40 -1.86 5.56
C PHE A 60 37.83 -0.72 6.50
N ASN A 61 39.09 -0.26 6.45
CA ASN A 61 39.56 0.84 7.28
C ASN A 61 39.10 2.21 6.73
N PHE A 62 37.80 2.46 6.74
CA PHE A 62 37.20 3.74 6.36
C PHE A 62 36.12 4.18 7.36
N THR A 63 36.04 5.49 7.60
CA THR A 63 35.28 6.06 8.71
C THR A 63 33.79 6.26 8.40
N ILE A 64 33.37 6.40 7.14
CA ILE A 64 32.00 6.83 6.81
C ILE A 64 31.46 6.19 5.52
N SER A 65 31.16 4.89 5.53
CA SER A 65 30.31 4.31 4.48
C SER A 65 29.07 3.66 5.07
N SER A 66 27.90 4.09 4.61
CA SER A 66 26.62 3.50 4.99
C SER A 66 26.31 2.22 4.24
N GLN A 67 26.95 1.99 3.08
CA GLN A 67 26.71 0.86 2.19
C GLN A 67 28.01 0.32 1.60
N ILE A 68 28.20 -0.99 1.75
CA ILE A 68 29.32 -1.75 1.20
C ILE A 68 28.77 -2.75 0.18
N VAL A 69 29.31 -2.73 -1.04
CA VAL A 69 28.94 -3.67 -2.11
C VAL A 69 30.18 -4.43 -2.55
N LEU A 70 30.14 -5.76 -2.44
CA LEU A 70 31.17 -6.70 -2.87
C LEU A 70 30.62 -7.53 -4.04
N SER A 71 31.41 -7.71 -5.08
CA SER A 71 31.03 -8.58 -6.20
C SER A 71 32.22 -9.38 -6.71
N ASN A 72 32.05 -10.69 -6.92
CA ASN A 72 33.09 -11.61 -7.41
C ASN A 72 34.37 -11.54 -6.55
N MET A 73 34.26 -11.73 -5.24
CA MET A 73 35.42 -11.73 -4.32
C MET A 73 35.45 -13.04 -3.53
N ASP A 74 36.58 -13.72 -3.43
CA ASP A 74 36.61 -14.96 -2.63
C ASP A 74 36.68 -14.62 -1.14
N THR A 75 35.64 -14.97 -0.39
CA THR A 75 35.58 -14.77 1.07
C THR A 75 35.89 -16.05 1.85
N SER A 76 36.25 -17.14 1.18
CA SER A 76 36.47 -18.44 1.81
C SER A 76 37.62 -18.45 2.85
N GLY A 77 38.62 -17.57 2.71
CA GLY A 77 39.79 -17.47 3.59
C GLY A 77 39.60 -16.71 4.92
N ASP A 78 38.61 -15.81 5.03
CA ASP A 78 38.31 -15.05 6.26
C ASP A 78 36.80 -14.84 6.38
N GLN A 79 36.05 -15.89 6.74
CA GLN A 79 34.61 -15.79 7.04
C GLN A 79 34.30 -14.74 8.15
N PHE A 80 35.33 -14.22 8.84
CA PHE A 80 35.21 -13.21 9.88
C PHE A 80 35.35 -11.77 9.38
N PHE A 81 35.47 -11.49 8.07
CA PHE A 81 35.56 -10.11 7.60
C PHE A 81 34.33 -9.26 7.98
N ILE A 82 33.16 -9.90 8.11
CA ILE A 82 31.89 -9.25 8.49
C ILE A 82 31.98 -8.57 9.87
N TYR A 83 32.74 -9.13 10.81
CA TYR A 83 32.92 -8.54 12.14
C TYR A 83 33.77 -7.26 12.12
N LYS A 84 34.52 -7.08 11.06
CA LYS A 84 35.44 -5.96 10.87
C LYS A 84 34.76 -4.83 10.09
N LEU A 85 33.47 -4.97 9.76
CA LEU A 85 32.71 -3.90 9.12
C LEU A 85 32.60 -2.70 10.08
N PRO A 86 32.73 -1.47 9.58
CA PRO A 86 32.51 -0.28 10.39
C PRO A 86 31.11 -0.29 11.01
N SER A 87 31.00 0.14 12.26
CA SER A 87 29.69 0.27 12.95
C SER A 87 28.72 1.24 12.25
N SER A 88 29.24 2.10 11.37
CA SER A 88 28.47 3.00 10.51
C SER A 88 27.87 2.31 9.27
N ALA A 89 28.30 1.10 8.94
CA ALA A 89 27.78 0.34 7.81
C ALA A 89 26.35 -0.13 8.11
N SER A 90 25.39 0.42 7.37
CA SER A 90 23.97 0.07 7.49
C SER A 90 23.53 -1.00 6.50
N LYS A 91 24.29 -1.20 5.42
CA LYS A 91 23.99 -2.15 4.36
C LYS A 91 25.26 -2.86 3.87
N LEU A 92 25.19 -4.18 3.78
CA LEU A 92 26.18 -5.03 3.12
C LEU A 92 25.52 -5.76 1.96
N SER A 93 26.10 -5.69 0.78
CA SER A 93 25.71 -6.48 -0.37
C SER A 93 26.91 -7.26 -0.86
N CYS A 94 26.73 -8.54 -1.13
CA CYS A 94 27.72 -9.45 -1.65
C CYS A 94 27.07 -10.26 -2.76
N ASP A 95 27.65 -10.26 -3.96
CA ASP A 95 27.19 -11.05 -5.10
C ASP A 95 28.35 -11.93 -5.60
N HIS A 96 28.15 -13.25 -5.66
CA HIS A 96 29.20 -14.22 -6.02
C HIS A 96 30.47 -14.10 -5.15
N CYS A 97 30.34 -13.96 -3.82
CA CYS A 97 31.52 -13.89 -2.94
C CYS A 97 31.92 -15.24 -2.32
N ASN A 98 31.38 -16.36 -2.82
CA ASN A 98 31.67 -17.70 -2.34
C ASN A 98 31.42 -17.91 -0.82
N ILE A 99 30.44 -17.21 -0.25
CA ILE A 99 30.03 -17.42 1.16
C ILE A 99 29.30 -18.77 1.25
N GLN A 100 29.85 -19.71 2.02
CA GLN A 100 29.36 -21.08 2.10
C GLN A 100 28.48 -21.38 3.32
N THR A 101 28.60 -20.62 4.42
CA THR A 101 27.88 -20.87 5.67
C THR A 101 27.61 -19.57 6.42
N LEU A 102 26.49 -19.52 7.16
CA LEU A 102 26.16 -18.46 8.13
C LEU A 102 26.03 -19.01 9.57
N GLU A 103 26.59 -20.21 9.80
CA GLU A 103 26.37 -21.03 11.00
C GLU A 103 27.01 -20.49 12.29
N THR A 104 27.87 -19.46 12.24
CA THR A 104 28.57 -19.03 13.45
C THR A 104 27.66 -18.20 14.35
N THR A 105 27.48 -18.67 15.59
CA THR A 105 26.66 -18.02 16.64
C THR A 105 27.17 -16.63 17.02
N THR A 106 28.36 -16.26 16.57
CA THR A 106 28.98 -15.00 16.90
C THR A 106 28.59 -13.85 15.98
N LEU A 107 28.04 -14.08 14.78
CA LEU A 107 27.82 -13.02 13.75
C LEU A 107 26.95 -11.90 14.31
N HIS A 108 27.60 -10.89 14.88
CA HIS A 108 26.97 -9.69 15.40
C HIS A 108 27.17 -8.62 14.35
N PHE A 109 26.20 -8.53 13.45
CA PHE A 109 26.08 -7.48 12.45
C PHE A 109 25.76 -6.14 13.13
N ARG A 110 26.68 -5.59 13.93
CA ARG A 110 26.48 -4.32 14.62
C ARG A 110 26.38 -3.20 13.59
N GLY A 111 25.18 -2.64 13.44
CA GLY A 111 24.90 -1.52 12.54
C GLY A 111 24.29 -1.92 11.19
N VAL A 112 24.56 -3.14 10.69
CA VAL A 112 24.04 -3.58 9.39
C VAL A 112 22.57 -3.98 9.50
N ARG A 113 21.71 -3.12 8.96
CA ARG A 113 20.27 -3.32 8.89
C ARG A 113 19.85 -4.12 7.66
N THR A 114 20.62 -4.07 6.58
CA THR A 114 20.31 -4.79 5.34
C THR A 114 21.50 -5.63 4.92
N LEU A 115 21.29 -6.94 4.79
CA LEU A 115 22.29 -7.90 4.37
C LEU A 115 21.82 -8.61 3.10
N SER A 116 22.54 -8.42 2.00
CA SER A 116 22.27 -9.07 0.72
C SER A 116 23.45 -9.98 0.35
N ILE A 117 23.24 -11.28 0.19
CA ILE A 117 24.26 -12.29 -0.12
C ILE A 117 23.77 -13.12 -1.32
N LEU A 118 23.80 -12.51 -2.50
CA LEU A 118 23.21 -13.07 -3.72
C LEU A 118 24.17 -14.05 -4.40
N ASN A 119 23.64 -15.14 -4.97
CA ASN A 119 24.42 -16.13 -5.74
C ASN A 119 25.64 -16.66 -4.97
N ASN A 120 25.44 -17.00 -3.70
CA ASN A 120 26.47 -17.63 -2.86
C ASN A 120 26.01 -19.05 -2.47
N PRO A 121 26.94 -20.03 -2.40
CA PRO A 121 26.63 -21.44 -2.11
C PRO A 121 26.39 -21.70 -0.61
N ILE A 122 25.50 -20.93 0.02
CA ILE A 122 25.20 -20.99 1.45
C ILE A 122 24.49 -22.31 1.79
N SER A 123 25.08 -23.09 2.69
CA SER A 123 24.56 -24.38 3.13
C SER A 123 24.49 -24.47 4.65
N GLY A 124 23.80 -25.50 5.15
CA GLY A 124 23.75 -25.82 6.57
C GLY A 124 22.60 -25.12 7.31
N LYS A 125 22.89 -24.54 8.48
CA LYS A 125 21.90 -23.90 9.36
C LYS A 125 22.10 -22.39 9.44
N ILE A 126 21.01 -21.62 9.39
CA ILE A 126 21.02 -20.20 9.77
C ILE A 126 20.33 -20.08 11.13
N TYR A 127 21.10 -19.67 12.13
CA TYR A 127 20.56 -19.35 13.44
C TYR A 127 20.07 -17.91 13.45
N THR A 128 18.88 -17.66 13.98
CA THR A 128 18.32 -16.30 14.09
C THR A 128 19.20 -15.40 14.94
N SER A 129 19.89 -15.94 15.94
CA SER A 129 20.90 -15.23 16.74
C SER A 129 22.05 -14.68 15.90
N SER A 130 22.41 -15.37 14.80
CA SER A 130 23.51 -14.97 13.91
C SER A 130 23.12 -13.81 12.98
N VAL A 131 21.84 -13.48 12.87
CA VAL A 131 21.34 -12.38 12.01
C VAL A 131 20.42 -11.42 12.78
N GLY A 132 20.44 -11.47 14.12
CA GLY A 132 19.44 -10.83 14.97
C GLY A 132 19.42 -9.30 14.94
N SER A 133 20.43 -8.65 14.34
CA SER A 133 20.47 -7.20 14.13
C SER A 133 20.13 -6.79 12.70
N VAL A 134 19.99 -7.75 11.78
CA VAL A 134 19.63 -7.51 10.38
C VAL A 134 18.12 -7.39 10.28
N SER A 135 17.63 -6.31 9.67
CA SER A 135 16.20 -6.08 9.44
C SER A 135 15.70 -6.63 8.09
N ASP A 136 16.54 -6.64 7.05
CA ASP A 136 16.22 -7.26 5.75
C ASP A 136 17.39 -8.14 5.33
N LEU A 137 17.13 -9.44 5.22
CA LEU A 137 18.11 -10.44 4.82
C LEU A 137 17.71 -11.01 3.45
N ASP A 138 18.55 -10.87 2.44
CA ASP A 138 18.32 -11.37 1.08
C ASP A 138 19.51 -12.24 0.62
N TYR A 139 19.34 -13.55 0.62
CA TYR A 139 20.37 -14.50 0.20
C TYR A 139 19.92 -15.35 -1.01
N ARG A 140 19.10 -14.77 -1.89
CA ARG A 140 18.61 -15.47 -3.08
C ARG A 140 19.76 -15.89 -4.01
N ALA A 141 19.59 -17.07 -4.61
CA ALA A 141 20.45 -17.58 -5.67
C ALA A 141 19.62 -17.66 -6.95
N PHE A 142 20.01 -16.90 -7.98
CA PHE A 142 19.33 -16.91 -9.28
C PHE A 142 19.84 -18.04 -10.17
N ASP A 143 21.10 -18.43 -10.00
CA ASP A 143 21.64 -19.67 -10.58
C ASP A 143 21.48 -20.83 -9.59
N THR A 144 20.81 -21.87 -10.05
CA THR A 144 20.59 -23.14 -9.32
C THR A 144 21.90 -23.79 -8.86
N SER A 145 23.03 -23.50 -9.51
CA SER A 145 24.35 -24.01 -9.13
C SER A 145 24.82 -23.50 -7.76
N PHE A 146 24.24 -22.43 -7.23
CA PHE A 146 24.51 -21.89 -5.88
C PHE A 146 23.51 -22.32 -4.82
N ILE A 147 22.47 -23.08 -5.18
CA ILE A 147 21.49 -23.53 -4.20
C ILE A 147 22.04 -24.76 -3.49
N ARG A 148 21.98 -24.75 -2.16
CA ARG A 148 22.40 -25.86 -1.30
C ARG A 148 21.29 -26.18 -0.30
N GLU A 149 21.49 -27.24 0.47
CA GLU A 149 20.60 -27.53 1.58
C GLU A 149 20.76 -26.49 2.69
N LEU A 150 19.67 -25.86 3.09
CA LEU A 150 19.69 -24.76 4.06
C LEU A 150 18.48 -24.79 4.99
N TYR A 151 18.71 -24.75 6.29
CA TYR A 151 17.66 -24.81 7.31
C TYR A 151 17.72 -23.60 8.24
N TRP A 152 16.57 -23.05 8.58
CA TRP A 152 16.48 -22.01 9.61
C TRP A 152 16.28 -22.64 10.97
N VAL A 153 17.06 -22.18 11.95
CA VAL A 153 16.91 -22.57 13.36
C VAL A 153 16.54 -21.33 14.16
N LEU A 154 15.29 -21.30 14.63
CA LEU A 154 14.77 -20.21 15.45
C LEU A 154 15.21 -20.43 16.90
N ASN A 155 16.38 -19.88 17.26
CA ASN A 155 16.89 -19.87 18.63
C ASN A 155 16.76 -18.46 19.21
N MET A 156 15.59 -18.16 19.78
CA MET A 156 15.36 -16.85 20.39
C MET A 156 15.86 -16.86 21.83
N GLY A 157 17.05 -16.28 22.05
CA GLY A 157 17.36 -15.67 23.35
C GLY A 157 16.44 -14.47 23.58
N ILE A 158 16.33 -14.02 24.84
CA ILE A 158 15.35 -13.02 25.32
C ILE A 158 15.41 -11.68 24.54
N ASN A 159 16.47 -11.42 23.76
CA ASN A 159 16.71 -10.18 23.03
C ASN A 159 16.89 -10.34 21.50
N ASN A 160 16.68 -11.54 20.94
CA ASN A 160 16.91 -11.75 19.52
C ASN A 160 15.73 -11.21 18.69
N VAL A 161 15.98 -10.17 17.89
CA VAL A 161 15.00 -9.64 16.94
C VAL A 161 15.14 -10.42 15.64
N LEU A 162 14.04 -10.95 15.10
CA LEU A 162 14.05 -11.53 13.76
C LEU A 162 14.18 -10.44 12.69
N PRO A 163 14.85 -10.72 11.56
CA PRO A 163 14.76 -9.85 10.39
C PRO A 163 13.31 -9.64 9.99
N LEU A 164 12.87 -8.39 9.81
CA LEU A 164 11.51 -8.04 9.39
C LEU A 164 11.16 -8.72 8.05
N SER A 165 12.15 -8.90 7.18
CA SER A 165 12.03 -9.50 5.85
C SER A 165 13.18 -10.49 5.63
N ILE A 166 12.83 -11.71 5.20
CA ILE A 166 13.79 -12.73 4.78
C ILE A 166 13.47 -13.15 3.34
N LYS A 167 14.49 -13.12 2.48
CA LYS A 167 14.43 -13.57 1.08
C LYS A 167 15.55 -14.57 0.81
N GLY A 168 15.27 -15.72 0.23
CA GLY A 168 16.31 -16.71 -0.07
C GLY A 168 15.77 -18.09 -0.40
N TYR A 169 16.61 -19.11 -0.44
CA TYR A 169 16.14 -20.51 -0.57
C TYR A 169 16.09 -21.21 0.79
N ILE A 170 15.26 -22.26 0.93
CA ILE A 170 15.21 -23.09 2.14
C ILE A 170 14.94 -24.55 1.81
N SER A 171 15.47 -25.46 2.61
CA SER A 171 15.19 -26.90 2.56
C SER A 171 14.14 -27.34 3.59
N GLY A 172 13.63 -26.41 4.40
CA GLY A 172 12.51 -26.66 5.29
C GLY A 172 12.07 -25.36 5.97
N LEU A 173 10.78 -25.21 6.20
CA LEU A 173 10.23 -24.09 6.97
C LEU A 173 10.62 -24.25 8.44
N PRO A 174 11.05 -23.16 9.10
CA PRO A 174 11.44 -23.22 10.50
C PRO A 174 10.25 -23.41 11.43
N ASP A 175 10.42 -24.13 12.54
CA ASP A 175 9.39 -24.22 13.58
C ASP A 175 9.28 -22.91 14.37
N GLY A 176 8.16 -22.21 14.16
CA GLY A 176 7.81 -20.95 14.79
C GLY A 176 7.32 -21.03 16.23
N THR A 177 7.25 -22.21 16.87
CA THR A 177 6.73 -22.35 18.26
C THR A 177 7.40 -21.43 19.27
N THR A 178 8.67 -21.09 19.06
CA THR A 178 9.45 -20.22 19.94
C THR A 178 9.26 -18.73 19.65
N LEU A 179 8.55 -18.35 18.58
CA LEU A 179 8.38 -16.95 18.16
C LEU A 179 7.34 -16.23 19.00
N THR A 180 7.83 -15.46 19.98
CA THR A 180 7.01 -14.62 20.85
C THR A 180 6.91 -13.17 20.39
N THR A 181 7.72 -12.73 19.41
CA THR A 181 7.85 -11.32 19.04
C THR A 181 7.05 -10.96 17.80
N THR A 182 6.40 -9.80 17.81
CA THR A 182 5.50 -9.31 16.73
C THR A 182 6.22 -8.75 15.50
N ASN A 183 7.55 -8.80 15.45
CA ASN A 183 8.32 -8.02 14.47
C ASN A 183 8.58 -8.76 13.15
N PHE A 184 8.25 -10.05 13.06
CA PHE A 184 8.58 -10.85 11.88
C PHE A 184 7.49 -10.76 10.80
N TYR A 185 7.70 -9.96 9.75
CA TYR A 185 6.61 -9.53 8.85
C TYR A 185 6.51 -10.30 7.53
N SER A 186 7.64 -10.65 6.88
CA SER A 186 7.64 -11.18 5.52
C SER A 186 8.62 -12.33 5.30
N LEU A 187 8.10 -13.45 4.78
CA LEU A 187 8.86 -14.60 4.28
C LEU A 187 8.76 -14.66 2.75
N ASN A 188 9.89 -14.65 2.06
CA ASN A 188 9.97 -14.81 0.60
C ASN A 188 10.98 -15.89 0.25
N PHE A 189 10.51 -17.12 0.18
CA PHE A 189 11.37 -18.27 0.00
C PHE A 189 11.24 -18.91 -1.37
N GLN A 190 12.39 -19.29 -1.89
CA GLN A 190 12.53 -20.27 -2.94
C GLN A 190 12.67 -21.66 -2.31
N LEU A 191 11.99 -22.67 -2.84
CA LEU A 191 12.20 -24.04 -2.38
C LEU A 191 13.60 -24.49 -2.84
N GLY A 192 14.44 -24.82 -1.86
CA GLY A 192 15.82 -25.28 -2.04
C GLY A 192 15.88 -26.77 -2.40
N LEU A 193 17.09 -27.33 -2.42
CA LEU A 193 17.28 -28.78 -2.64
C LEU A 193 16.67 -29.60 -1.50
N ASN A 194 16.08 -30.75 -1.83
CA ASN A 194 15.50 -31.71 -0.88
C ASN A 194 14.54 -31.07 0.14
N PHE A 195 13.76 -30.08 -0.28
CA PHE A 195 12.77 -29.40 0.56
C PHE A 195 11.87 -30.40 1.30
N ASN A 196 11.93 -30.34 2.62
CA ASN A 196 11.14 -31.17 3.51
C ASN A 196 9.69 -30.69 3.55
N GLN A 197 8.80 -31.32 2.77
CA GLN A 197 7.38 -30.95 2.72
C GLN A 197 6.66 -31.05 4.08
N SER A 198 7.07 -31.97 4.96
CA SER A 198 6.47 -32.07 6.30
C SER A 198 6.66 -30.80 7.13
N SER A 199 7.65 -29.97 6.79
CA SER A 199 7.86 -28.68 7.47
C SER A 199 6.75 -27.66 7.22
N PHE A 200 5.83 -27.88 6.28
CA PHE A 200 4.66 -27.01 6.12
C PHE A 200 3.76 -26.98 7.35
N GLU A 201 3.78 -28.00 8.21
CA GLU A 201 3.07 -27.98 9.50
C GLU A 201 3.51 -26.79 10.37
N ASN A 202 4.74 -26.32 10.21
CA ASN A 202 5.27 -25.15 10.93
C ASN A 202 4.60 -23.84 10.51
N LEU A 203 3.85 -23.78 9.40
CA LEU A 203 3.04 -22.60 9.05
C LEU A 203 1.96 -22.31 10.10
N ARG A 204 1.54 -23.31 10.90
CA ARG A 204 0.64 -23.11 12.04
C ARG A 204 1.31 -22.37 13.17
N THR A 205 2.61 -22.54 13.34
CA THR A 205 3.35 -22.04 14.50
C THR A 205 3.94 -20.65 14.25
N ILE A 206 4.12 -20.26 12.97
CA ILE A 206 4.59 -18.93 12.58
C ILE A 206 3.41 -17.92 12.55
N SER A 207 2.94 -17.52 13.73
CA SER A 207 1.77 -16.63 13.89
C SER A 207 2.01 -15.15 13.56
N THR A 208 3.27 -14.75 13.42
CA THR A 208 3.69 -13.34 13.36
C THR A 208 3.79 -12.80 11.94
N ILE A 209 3.85 -13.67 10.92
CA ILE A 209 4.07 -13.26 9.53
C ILE A 209 2.79 -12.68 8.92
N ALA A 210 2.95 -11.57 8.20
CA ALA A 210 1.89 -10.98 7.41
C ALA A 210 1.97 -11.42 5.93
N THR A 211 3.16 -11.72 5.43
CA THR A 211 3.40 -12.08 4.02
C THR A 211 4.18 -13.38 3.90
N LEU A 212 3.61 -14.35 3.17
CA LEU A 212 4.23 -15.60 2.78
C LEU A 212 4.31 -15.66 1.25
N ILE A 213 5.53 -15.70 0.72
CA ILE A 213 5.80 -15.89 -0.70
C ILE A 213 6.65 -17.14 -0.84
N LEU A 214 6.17 -18.12 -1.60
CA LEU A 214 6.88 -19.34 -1.94
C LEU A 214 7.04 -19.44 -3.45
N ASN A 215 8.22 -19.82 -3.90
CA ASN A 215 8.54 -19.98 -5.31
C ASN A 215 9.40 -21.23 -5.54
N ASP A 216 9.23 -21.94 -6.65
CA ASP A 216 10.21 -22.95 -7.07
C ASP A 216 10.71 -22.60 -8.46
N THR A 217 11.97 -22.20 -8.57
CA THR A 217 12.58 -21.87 -9.86
C THR A 217 13.07 -23.12 -10.62
N LYS A 218 12.39 -24.26 -10.43
CA LYS A 218 12.73 -25.57 -11.00
C LYS A 218 14.03 -26.15 -10.45
N VAL A 219 14.31 -25.92 -9.17
CA VAL A 219 15.43 -26.57 -8.49
C VAL A 219 15.14 -28.06 -8.33
N GLN A 220 13.87 -28.40 -8.18
CA GLN A 220 13.39 -29.78 -8.07
C GLN A 220 12.41 -30.11 -9.20
N PRO A 221 12.90 -30.33 -10.43
CA PRO A 221 12.03 -30.83 -11.49
C PRO A 221 11.42 -32.16 -11.00
N ASN A 222 10.09 -32.23 -10.96
CA ASN A 222 9.27 -33.40 -10.64
C ASN A 222 8.92 -33.65 -9.16
N VAL A 223 9.15 -32.72 -8.23
CA VAL A 223 8.61 -32.85 -6.86
C VAL A 223 7.27 -32.14 -6.79
N GLN A 224 6.20 -32.93 -6.67
CA GLN A 224 4.88 -32.38 -6.43
C GLN A 224 4.75 -31.90 -4.99
N ILE A 225 4.18 -30.71 -4.79
CA ILE A 225 4.06 -30.04 -3.50
C ILE A 225 2.62 -30.11 -3.01
N ASP A 226 2.37 -30.81 -1.91
CA ASP A 226 1.07 -30.78 -1.23
C ASP A 226 1.05 -29.62 -0.22
N PHE A 227 0.51 -28.46 -0.63
CA PHE A 227 0.49 -27.27 0.21
C PHE A 227 -0.72 -27.28 1.17
N PRO A 228 -0.50 -27.29 2.50
CA PRO A 228 -1.58 -27.51 3.45
C PRO A 228 -2.29 -26.19 3.82
N PHE A 229 -3.25 -25.75 3.01
CA PHE A 229 -4.01 -24.51 3.28
C PHE A 229 -4.69 -24.50 4.66
N ALA A 230 -5.08 -25.66 5.20
CA ALA A 230 -5.68 -25.77 6.53
C ALA A 230 -4.70 -25.46 7.68
N ASP A 231 -3.40 -25.53 7.41
CA ASP A 231 -2.31 -25.36 8.36
C ASP A 231 -1.77 -23.92 8.35
N VAL A 232 -2.26 -23.07 7.45
CA VAL A 232 -1.80 -21.69 7.37
C VAL A 232 -2.41 -20.88 8.51
N HIS A 233 -1.56 -20.19 9.29
CA HIS A 233 -2.02 -19.37 10.39
C HIS A 233 -2.97 -18.24 9.92
N PRO A 234 -4.07 -17.95 10.63
CA PRO A 234 -5.10 -17.01 10.17
C PRO A 234 -4.69 -15.52 10.16
N THR A 235 -3.53 -15.17 10.71
CA THR A 235 -2.99 -13.78 10.72
C THR A 235 -2.27 -13.40 9.43
N ILE A 236 -2.04 -14.34 8.52
CA ILE A 236 -1.35 -14.04 7.26
C ILE A 236 -2.25 -13.21 6.35
N ASN A 237 -1.73 -12.08 5.89
CA ASN A 237 -2.46 -11.14 5.03
C ASN A 237 -2.19 -11.39 3.54
N THR A 238 -1.03 -11.93 3.20
CA THR A 238 -0.61 -12.16 1.81
C THR A 238 -0.03 -13.55 1.66
N ILE A 239 -0.60 -14.35 0.76
CA ILE A 239 -0.05 -15.65 0.34
C ILE A 239 0.21 -15.59 -1.16
N GLN A 240 1.43 -15.90 -1.58
CA GLN A 240 1.77 -16.00 -2.99
C GLN A 240 2.59 -17.26 -3.28
N LEU A 241 2.08 -18.10 -4.17
CA LEU A 241 2.68 -19.37 -4.57
C LEU A 241 3.02 -19.29 -6.07
N TYR A 242 4.30 -19.36 -6.42
CA TYR A 242 4.78 -19.22 -7.80
C TYR A 242 5.54 -20.46 -8.26
N ASN A 243 5.23 -20.93 -9.47
CA ASN A 243 5.99 -21.99 -10.15
C ASN A 243 6.12 -23.30 -9.35
N LEU A 244 5.19 -23.55 -8.40
CA LEU A 244 5.14 -24.78 -7.63
C LEU A 244 4.35 -25.83 -8.43
N ASP A 245 4.85 -27.05 -8.57
CA ASP A 245 4.06 -28.16 -9.10
C ASP A 245 3.13 -28.69 -7.99
N LEU A 246 2.08 -27.93 -7.68
CA LEU A 246 1.17 -28.27 -6.59
C LEU A 246 0.38 -29.54 -6.92
N VAL A 247 0.23 -30.43 -5.93
CA VAL A 247 -0.62 -31.61 -6.02
C VAL A 247 -2.07 -31.19 -6.30
N ALA A 248 -2.73 -31.86 -7.25
CA ALA A 248 -4.13 -31.60 -7.55
C ALA A 248 -4.99 -31.87 -6.29
N PRO A 249 -5.80 -30.90 -5.85
CA PRO A 249 -6.55 -31.06 -4.63
C PRO A 249 -7.70 -32.05 -4.81
N THR A 250 -8.02 -32.81 -3.76
CA THR A 250 -9.11 -33.79 -3.75
C THR A 250 -10.42 -33.22 -3.19
N ALA A 251 -10.38 -32.03 -2.58
CA ALA A 251 -11.52 -31.34 -2.00
C ALA A 251 -11.38 -29.82 -2.15
N TYR A 252 -12.51 -29.11 -2.11
CA TYR A 252 -12.53 -27.65 -2.17
C TYR A 252 -12.12 -27.04 -0.83
N PHE A 253 -11.25 -26.03 -0.86
CA PHE A 253 -10.84 -25.30 0.35
C PHE A 253 -11.74 -24.09 0.61
N ASN A 254 -11.94 -23.75 1.88
CA ASN A 254 -12.66 -22.56 2.28
C ASN A 254 -11.67 -21.51 2.84
N LEU A 255 -11.34 -20.50 2.03
CA LEU A 255 -10.42 -19.42 2.42
C LEU A 255 -11.11 -18.34 3.27
N SER A 256 -12.43 -18.41 3.48
CA SER A 256 -13.14 -17.42 4.32
C SER A 256 -12.78 -17.53 5.81
N THR A 257 -12.15 -18.63 6.22
CA THR A 257 -11.62 -18.82 7.58
C THR A 257 -10.38 -17.95 7.84
N MET A 258 -9.66 -17.55 6.80
CA MET A 258 -8.47 -16.68 6.88
C MET A 258 -8.88 -15.20 6.87
N LYS A 259 -9.43 -14.74 8.00
CA LYS A 259 -10.07 -13.41 8.13
C LYS A 259 -9.14 -12.21 7.84
N SER A 260 -7.82 -12.40 7.93
CA SER A 260 -6.84 -11.34 7.67
C SER A 260 -6.31 -11.36 6.23
N LEU A 261 -6.61 -12.40 5.44
CA LEU A 261 -6.07 -12.58 4.10
C LEU A 261 -6.63 -11.49 3.15
N MET A 262 -5.74 -10.63 2.67
CA MET A 262 -6.01 -9.53 1.74
C MET A 262 -5.58 -9.85 0.31
N GLN A 263 -4.50 -10.63 0.15
CA GLN A 263 -3.97 -11.01 -1.16
C GLN A 263 -3.69 -12.51 -1.24
N PHE A 264 -4.19 -13.12 -2.32
CA PHE A 264 -4.02 -14.54 -2.60
C PHE A 264 -3.56 -14.76 -4.04
N THR A 265 -2.41 -15.40 -4.21
CA THR A 265 -1.84 -15.70 -5.52
C THR A 265 -1.43 -17.18 -5.62
N ILE A 266 -1.86 -17.85 -6.68
CA ILE A 266 -1.29 -19.10 -7.19
C ILE A 266 -0.95 -18.88 -8.66
N SER A 267 0.27 -19.20 -9.07
CA SER A 267 0.71 -18.98 -10.45
C SER A 267 1.62 -20.09 -10.97
N ASN A 268 1.38 -20.52 -12.21
CA ASN A 268 2.13 -21.56 -12.92
C ASN A 268 2.12 -22.92 -12.19
N SER A 269 0.93 -23.37 -11.79
CA SER A 269 0.68 -24.66 -11.14
C SER A 269 -0.41 -25.42 -11.89
N PRO A 270 -0.15 -25.87 -13.14
CA PRO A 270 -1.20 -26.27 -14.10
C PRO A 270 -2.06 -27.46 -13.66
N ASN A 271 -1.61 -28.25 -12.68
CA ASN A 271 -2.35 -29.38 -12.14
C ASN A 271 -3.25 -29.00 -10.94
N TYR A 272 -3.17 -27.76 -10.45
CA TYR A 272 -3.85 -27.33 -9.23
C TYR A 272 -5.32 -26.93 -9.47
N ASN A 273 -6.15 -27.91 -9.85
CA ASN A 273 -7.57 -27.75 -10.10
C ASN A 273 -8.33 -29.05 -9.77
N ILE A 274 -9.66 -28.97 -9.60
CA ILE A 274 -10.54 -30.13 -9.40
C ILE A 274 -11.35 -30.34 -10.67
N ASN A 275 -10.96 -31.30 -11.52
CA ASN A 275 -11.65 -31.56 -12.79
C ASN A 275 -11.83 -30.29 -13.66
N GLY A 276 -10.81 -29.44 -13.69
CA GLY A 276 -10.82 -28.16 -14.39
C GLY A 276 -11.51 -27.00 -13.66
N GLU A 277 -11.96 -27.18 -12.42
CA GLU A 277 -12.57 -26.14 -11.59
C GLU A 277 -11.59 -25.51 -10.60
N ILE A 278 -11.88 -24.28 -10.21
CA ILE A 278 -11.16 -23.56 -9.14
C ILE A 278 -11.38 -24.31 -7.81
N PRO A 279 -10.32 -24.70 -7.09
CA PRO A 279 -10.42 -25.58 -5.91
C PRO A 279 -10.84 -24.85 -4.62
N PHE A 280 -11.66 -23.80 -4.70
CA PHE A 280 -12.09 -22.99 -3.57
C PHE A 280 -13.61 -22.90 -3.49
N SER A 281 -14.17 -23.22 -2.33
CA SER A 281 -15.62 -23.16 -2.06
C SER A 281 -16.08 -21.78 -1.58
N ALA A 282 -15.18 -20.98 -1.00
CA ALA A 282 -15.42 -19.60 -0.61
C ALA A 282 -14.11 -18.81 -0.46
N PHE A 283 -14.17 -17.51 -0.76
CA PHE A 283 -13.11 -16.53 -0.52
C PHE A 283 -13.46 -15.65 0.67
N GLY A 284 -12.45 -15.16 1.40
CA GLY A 284 -12.64 -14.22 2.51
C GLY A 284 -13.12 -12.83 2.07
N GLN A 285 -13.93 -12.17 2.90
CA GLN A 285 -14.46 -10.82 2.65
C GLN A 285 -13.38 -9.72 2.70
N SER A 286 -12.23 -10.01 3.31
CA SER A 286 -11.05 -9.11 3.36
C SER A 286 -10.22 -9.13 2.09
N LEU A 287 -10.43 -10.11 1.19
CA LEU A 287 -9.64 -10.26 -0.03
C LEU A 287 -9.89 -9.08 -0.98
N THR A 288 -8.79 -8.49 -1.41
CA THR A 288 -8.75 -7.40 -2.39
C THR A 288 -7.98 -7.82 -3.66
N TYR A 289 -7.18 -8.89 -3.59
CA TYR A 289 -6.42 -9.43 -4.72
C TYR A 289 -6.57 -10.95 -4.77
N ILE A 290 -7.06 -11.47 -5.90
CA ILE A 290 -7.09 -12.90 -6.20
C ILE A 290 -6.43 -13.12 -7.57
N ILE A 291 -5.34 -13.86 -7.57
CA ILE A 291 -4.53 -14.14 -8.76
C ILE A 291 -4.40 -15.65 -8.93
N LEU A 292 -5.10 -16.22 -9.90
CA LEU A 292 -5.08 -17.66 -10.21
C LEU A 292 -4.63 -17.86 -11.66
N SER A 293 -3.32 -17.75 -11.90
CA SER A 293 -2.75 -17.69 -13.25
C SER A 293 -2.10 -19.02 -13.64
N GLY A 294 -2.50 -19.64 -14.75
CA GLY A 294 -1.87 -20.89 -15.20
C GLY A 294 -1.97 -22.04 -14.20
N ILE A 295 -3.14 -22.21 -13.60
CA ILE A 295 -3.49 -23.34 -12.72
C ILE A 295 -4.27 -24.46 -13.44
N GLY A 296 -4.43 -24.34 -14.76
CA GLY A 296 -5.02 -25.36 -15.64
C GLY A 296 -6.54 -25.48 -15.57
N ILE A 297 -7.23 -24.49 -15.02
CA ILE A 297 -8.70 -24.47 -14.99
C ILE A 297 -9.29 -24.34 -16.39
N THR A 298 -10.38 -25.06 -16.63
CA THR A 298 -11.17 -25.06 -17.88
C THR A 298 -12.59 -24.52 -17.66
N LYS A 299 -13.05 -24.45 -16.41
CA LYS A 299 -14.34 -23.87 -16.03
C LYS A 299 -14.15 -22.57 -15.24
N PRO A 300 -14.99 -21.55 -15.48
CA PRO A 300 -14.94 -20.31 -14.70
C PRO A 300 -15.33 -20.57 -13.24
N LEU A 301 -15.12 -19.58 -12.37
CA LEU A 301 -15.57 -19.65 -11.00
C LEU A 301 -17.09 -19.82 -10.95
N SER A 302 -17.56 -20.77 -10.14
CA SER A 302 -19.00 -20.97 -9.95
C SER A 302 -19.63 -19.71 -9.35
N PRO A 303 -20.78 -19.23 -9.87
CA PRO A 303 -21.48 -18.07 -9.34
C PRO A 303 -21.89 -18.20 -7.85
N ASN A 304 -21.94 -19.42 -7.33
CA ASN A 304 -22.30 -19.70 -5.94
C ASN A 304 -21.13 -19.58 -4.97
N VAL A 305 -19.89 -19.43 -5.46
CA VAL A 305 -18.72 -19.25 -4.60
C VAL A 305 -18.73 -17.80 -4.08
N PRO A 306 -18.82 -17.57 -2.76
CA PRO A 306 -18.80 -16.23 -2.22
C PRO A 306 -17.45 -15.55 -2.48
N ILE A 307 -17.50 -14.31 -2.97
CA ILE A 307 -16.33 -13.45 -3.22
C ILE A 307 -16.54 -12.11 -2.51
N SER A 308 -15.44 -11.45 -2.14
CA SER A 308 -15.42 -10.11 -1.55
C SER A 308 -16.05 -9.06 -2.46
N ASN A 309 -16.89 -8.19 -1.89
CA ASN A 309 -17.42 -7.00 -2.57
C ASN A 309 -16.38 -5.86 -2.71
N THR A 310 -15.17 -6.04 -2.18
CA THR A 310 -14.08 -5.05 -2.22
C THR A 310 -12.93 -5.48 -3.12
N LEU A 311 -13.19 -6.43 -4.02
CA LEU A 311 -12.17 -7.00 -4.88
C LEU A 311 -11.59 -5.92 -5.80
N ASN A 312 -10.29 -5.71 -5.74
CA ASN A 312 -9.61 -4.76 -6.60
C ASN A 312 -9.09 -5.46 -7.87
N ILE A 313 -8.43 -6.61 -7.70
CA ILE A 313 -7.86 -7.39 -8.81
C ILE A 313 -8.36 -8.82 -8.76
N PHE A 314 -8.88 -9.29 -9.90
CA PHE A 314 -9.22 -10.68 -10.16
C PHE A 314 -8.59 -11.14 -11.47
N THR A 315 -7.63 -12.06 -11.42
CA THR A 315 -7.03 -12.63 -12.64
C THR A 315 -7.16 -14.14 -12.70
N LEU A 316 -7.62 -14.62 -13.85
CA LEU A 316 -7.65 -16.02 -14.26
C LEU A 316 -6.81 -16.21 -15.54
N SER A 317 -5.75 -15.43 -15.71
CA SER A 317 -4.89 -15.45 -16.90
C SER A 317 -4.15 -16.78 -17.10
N LYS A 318 -3.69 -17.05 -18.33
CA LYS A 318 -2.84 -18.22 -18.67
C LYS A 318 -3.49 -19.59 -18.38
N ASN A 319 -4.81 -19.67 -18.30
CA ASN A 319 -5.53 -20.93 -18.06
C ASN A 319 -6.07 -21.51 -19.39
N LEU A 320 -7.03 -22.43 -19.29
CA LEU A 320 -7.64 -23.13 -20.42
C LEU A 320 -9.14 -22.81 -20.53
N LEU A 321 -9.58 -21.67 -19.97
CA LEU A 321 -10.98 -21.25 -19.94
C LEU A 321 -11.47 -20.96 -21.36
N ALA A 322 -12.66 -21.44 -21.71
CA ALA A 322 -13.26 -21.27 -23.02
C ALA A 322 -14.70 -20.72 -22.94
N GLY A 323 -15.28 -20.38 -24.09
CA GLY A 323 -16.61 -19.78 -24.18
C GLY A 323 -16.60 -18.27 -23.97
N THR A 324 -17.73 -17.70 -23.57
CA THR A 324 -17.82 -16.25 -23.28
C THR A 324 -17.20 -15.94 -21.92
N PRO A 325 -16.39 -14.88 -21.79
CA PRO A 325 -15.75 -14.56 -20.52
C PRO A 325 -16.80 -14.09 -19.50
N PRO A 326 -16.77 -14.61 -18.26
CA PRO A 326 -17.72 -14.27 -17.20
C PRO A 326 -17.47 -12.88 -16.61
N ILE A 327 -18.54 -12.21 -16.17
CA ILE A 327 -18.46 -10.90 -15.51
C ILE A 327 -18.55 -11.08 -14.00
N TYR A 328 -17.62 -10.46 -13.26
CA TYR A 328 -17.69 -10.37 -11.80
C TYR A 328 -17.78 -8.90 -11.42
N PRO A 329 -18.97 -8.39 -11.05
CA PRO A 329 -19.22 -6.96 -10.93
C PRO A 329 -18.49 -6.27 -9.77
N GLN A 330 -17.85 -7.05 -8.91
CA GLN A 330 -17.19 -6.59 -7.70
C GLN A 330 -15.72 -6.22 -7.92
N ALA A 331 -15.13 -6.53 -9.09
CA ALA A 331 -13.70 -6.34 -9.34
C ALA A 331 -13.41 -5.07 -10.16
N ASN A 332 -12.43 -4.25 -9.73
CA ASN A 332 -12.01 -3.09 -10.52
C ASN A 332 -11.20 -3.48 -11.78
N LEU A 333 -10.41 -4.55 -11.68
CA LEU A 333 -9.59 -5.10 -12.76
C LEU A 333 -9.88 -6.60 -12.95
N LEU A 334 -10.25 -6.97 -14.17
CA LEU A 334 -10.47 -8.35 -14.63
C LEU A 334 -9.42 -8.77 -15.65
N ASP A 335 -8.55 -9.71 -15.32
CA ASP A 335 -7.55 -10.22 -16.28
C ASP A 335 -7.80 -11.69 -16.65
N TYR A 336 -8.17 -11.86 -17.91
CA TYR A 336 -8.50 -13.12 -18.57
C TYR A 336 -7.57 -13.41 -19.75
N SER A 337 -6.43 -12.74 -19.81
CA SER A 337 -5.48 -12.90 -20.90
C SER A 337 -4.92 -14.33 -21.01
N ASN A 338 -4.50 -14.73 -22.21
CA ASN A 338 -3.88 -16.04 -22.46
C ASN A 338 -4.80 -17.21 -22.07
N ASN A 339 -6.06 -17.18 -22.52
CA ASN A 339 -7.04 -18.26 -22.34
C ASN A 339 -7.55 -18.75 -23.72
N LYS A 340 -8.69 -19.44 -23.74
CA LYS A 340 -9.38 -19.91 -24.95
C LYS A 340 -10.78 -19.29 -25.06
N PHE A 341 -11.03 -18.13 -24.45
CA PHE A 341 -12.32 -17.46 -24.56
C PHE A 341 -12.62 -17.10 -26.01
N SER A 342 -13.88 -17.18 -26.41
CA SER A 342 -14.33 -16.96 -27.79
C SER A 342 -15.68 -16.24 -27.83
N GLY A 343 -16.08 -15.83 -29.03
CA GLY A 343 -17.30 -15.04 -29.24
C GLY A 343 -17.05 -13.53 -29.07
N LEU A 344 -18.14 -12.78 -28.83
CA LEU A 344 -18.13 -11.32 -28.69
C LEU A 344 -17.70 -10.90 -27.28
N ILE A 345 -17.13 -9.69 -27.15
CA ILE A 345 -16.94 -9.06 -25.84
C ILE A 345 -18.31 -8.52 -25.36
N PRO A 346 -18.83 -8.98 -24.21
CA PRO A 346 -20.07 -8.42 -23.66
C PRO A 346 -19.94 -6.92 -23.37
N LYS A 347 -20.99 -6.15 -23.62
CA LYS A 347 -21.00 -4.68 -23.44
C LYS A 347 -20.68 -4.25 -22.01
N GLU A 348 -20.97 -5.12 -21.04
CA GLU A 348 -20.72 -4.88 -19.63
C GLU A 348 -19.24 -4.66 -19.34
N TYR A 349 -18.32 -5.23 -20.14
CA TYR A 349 -16.87 -5.01 -20.03
C TYR A 349 -16.46 -3.54 -20.25
N CYS A 350 -17.31 -2.73 -20.89
CA CYS A 350 -17.05 -1.30 -21.05
C CYS A 350 -16.90 -0.58 -19.71
N HIS A 351 -17.47 -1.12 -18.62
CA HIS A 351 -17.45 -0.51 -17.28
C HIS A 351 -16.33 -1.05 -16.36
N TYR A 352 -15.43 -1.90 -16.88
CA TYR A 352 -14.35 -2.52 -16.10
C TYR A 352 -13.00 -2.20 -16.73
N ASN A 353 -11.94 -2.16 -15.91
CA ASN A 353 -10.61 -2.38 -16.45
C ASN A 353 -10.51 -3.87 -16.74
N PHE A 354 -10.19 -4.24 -17.97
CA PHE A 354 -10.08 -5.65 -18.33
C PHE A 354 -8.85 -5.94 -19.18
N ASN A 355 -8.46 -7.21 -19.21
CA ASN A 355 -7.47 -7.72 -20.17
C ASN A 355 -7.97 -9.05 -20.75
N LEU A 356 -8.30 -9.04 -22.03
CA LEU A 356 -8.76 -10.19 -22.83
C LEU A 356 -7.72 -10.59 -23.90
N SER A 357 -6.49 -10.10 -23.80
CA SER A 357 -5.45 -10.38 -24.81
C SER A 357 -5.12 -11.87 -24.94
N TYR A 358 -4.70 -12.28 -26.13
CA TYR A 358 -4.30 -13.65 -26.45
C TYR A 358 -5.39 -14.68 -26.11
N ASN A 359 -6.56 -14.52 -26.72
CA ASN A 359 -7.70 -15.43 -26.63
C ASN A 359 -8.14 -15.84 -28.05
N LEU A 360 -9.34 -16.41 -28.19
CA LEU A 360 -9.99 -16.77 -29.44
C LEU A 360 -11.24 -15.91 -29.70
N MET A 361 -11.26 -14.67 -29.19
CA MET A 361 -12.41 -13.75 -29.35
C MET A 361 -12.58 -13.37 -30.82
N THR A 362 -13.84 -13.24 -31.25
CA THR A 362 -14.23 -13.01 -32.66
C THR A 362 -15.32 -11.94 -32.76
N GLY A 363 -15.70 -11.57 -33.98
CA GLY A 363 -16.78 -10.60 -34.24
C GLY A 363 -16.32 -9.15 -34.05
N GLU A 364 -17.26 -8.24 -33.83
CA GLU A 364 -16.94 -6.82 -33.69
C GLU A 364 -16.59 -6.46 -32.26
N LEU A 365 -15.55 -5.66 -32.08
CA LEU A 365 -15.28 -4.95 -30.84
C LEU A 365 -16.43 -3.98 -30.53
N PRO A 366 -16.84 -3.86 -29.25
CA PRO A 366 -17.83 -2.87 -28.85
C PRO A 366 -17.30 -1.44 -29.05
N THR A 367 -18.22 -0.49 -29.23
CA THR A 367 -17.86 0.90 -29.56
C THR A 367 -16.99 1.56 -28.49
N CYS A 368 -17.23 1.20 -27.23
CA CYS A 368 -16.40 1.62 -26.10
C CYS A 368 -14.93 1.23 -26.28
N VAL A 369 -14.61 0.11 -26.95
CA VAL A 369 -13.22 -0.29 -27.24
C VAL A 369 -12.74 0.33 -28.54
N THR A 370 -13.53 0.25 -29.62
CA THR A 370 -13.11 0.75 -30.94
C THR A 370 -12.78 2.25 -30.91
N CYS A 371 -13.53 3.01 -30.12
CA CYS A 371 -13.31 4.44 -29.96
C CYS A 371 -11.94 4.77 -29.38
N HIS A 372 -11.32 3.86 -28.63
CA HIS A 372 -10.09 4.10 -27.90
C HIS A 372 -8.87 3.35 -28.44
N LEU A 373 -8.91 2.83 -29.68
CA LEU A 373 -7.81 2.06 -30.28
C LEU A 373 -6.50 2.85 -30.50
N TYR A 374 -6.51 4.19 -30.39
CA TYR A 374 -5.28 4.98 -30.41
C TYR A 374 -4.48 4.83 -29.11
N SER A 375 -5.12 4.40 -28.02
CA SER A 375 -4.44 4.05 -26.76
C SER A 375 -3.60 2.78 -26.92
N LYS A 376 -2.36 2.83 -26.44
CA LYS A 376 -1.51 1.64 -26.31
C LYS A 376 -2.05 0.66 -25.26
N LEU A 377 -2.62 1.20 -24.17
CA LEU A 377 -3.22 0.41 -23.10
C LEU A 377 -4.40 -0.40 -23.63
N VAL A 378 -5.39 0.25 -24.26
CA VAL A 378 -6.59 -0.42 -24.78
C VAL A 378 -6.22 -1.48 -25.83
N LYS A 379 -5.26 -1.19 -26.71
CA LYS A 379 -4.75 -2.21 -27.64
C LYS A 379 -4.12 -3.40 -26.94
N SER A 380 -3.31 -3.17 -25.90
CA SER A 380 -2.68 -4.26 -25.15
C SER A 380 -3.70 -5.16 -24.42
N MET A 381 -4.90 -4.64 -24.13
CA MET A 381 -5.98 -5.39 -23.48
C MET A 381 -6.71 -6.36 -24.42
N ILE A 382 -6.58 -6.21 -25.75
CA ILE A 382 -7.36 -6.98 -26.74
C ILE A 382 -6.51 -7.63 -27.83
N VAL A 383 -5.20 -7.37 -27.87
CA VAL A 383 -4.24 -7.96 -28.82
C VAL A 383 -4.28 -9.49 -28.84
N GLY A 384 -3.99 -10.12 -29.97
CA GLY A 384 -3.92 -11.58 -30.08
C GLY A 384 -5.29 -12.27 -30.19
N ASN A 385 -6.31 -11.56 -30.67
CA ASN A 385 -7.66 -12.06 -30.94
C ASN A 385 -8.02 -11.88 -32.43
N GLN A 386 -9.21 -12.32 -32.85
CA GLN A 386 -9.65 -12.36 -34.26
C GLN A 386 -10.90 -11.51 -34.52
N PHE A 387 -10.87 -10.23 -34.15
CA PHE A 387 -11.99 -9.31 -34.37
C PHE A 387 -12.14 -8.94 -35.86
N SER A 388 -13.37 -8.72 -36.33
CA SER A 388 -13.66 -8.33 -37.71
C SER A 388 -13.33 -6.86 -38.00
N ASN A 389 -13.42 -6.00 -36.98
CA ASN A 389 -13.20 -4.56 -37.05
C ASN A 389 -11.90 -4.09 -36.37
N TYR A 390 -10.95 -5.00 -36.12
CA TYR A 390 -9.62 -4.69 -35.62
C TYR A 390 -8.63 -5.82 -35.94
N ARG A 391 -7.38 -5.48 -36.27
CA ARG A 391 -6.26 -6.42 -36.30
C ARG A 391 -5.04 -5.82 -35.62
N ASP A 392 -4.22 -6.67 -34.99
CA ASP A 392 -3.04 -6.25 -34.24
C ASP A 392 -2.05 -5.39 -35.06
N ASN A 393 -1.96 -5.66 -36.37
CA ASN A 393 -1.08 -4.96 -37.29
C ASN A 393 -1.70 -3.72 -37.97
N TRP A 394 -2.95 -3.37 -37.66
CA TRP A 394 -3.60 -2.20 -38.23
C TRP A 394 -2.93 -0.89 -37.77
N THR A 395 -2.75 0.02 -38.71
CA THR A 395 -2.32 1.39 -38.45
C THR A 395 -3.52 2.26 -38.03
N PRO A 396 -3.31 3.41 -37.39
CA PRO A 396 -4.40 4.29 -36.96
C PRO A 396 -5.37 4.73 -38.06
N SER A 397 -4.92 4.82 -39.32
CA SER A 397 -5.80 5.16 -40.46
C SER A 397 -6.78 4.06 -40.83
N GLN A 398 -6.62 2.85 -40.31
CA GLN A 398 -7.48 1.69 -40.58
C GLN A 398 -8.49 1.44 -39.45
N TYR A 399 -8.35 2.12 -38.31
CA TYR A 399 -9.27 1.95 -37.19
C TYR A 399 -10.67 2.49 -37.54
N PRO A 400 -11.75 1.85 -37.08
CA PRO A 400 -13.10 2.38 -37.25
C PRO A 400 -13.20 3.80 -36.68
N PRO A 401 -13.90 4.73 -37.35
CA PRO A 401 -14.08 6.08 -36.82
C PRO A 401 -14.92 6.02 -35.55
N CYS A 402 -14.49 6.79 -34.56
CA CYS A 402 -15.20 6.89 -33.30
C CYS A 402 -16.35 7.91 -33.41
N THR A 403 -17.60 7.44 -33.27
CA THR A 403 -18.81 8.26 -33.47
C THR A 403 -19.73 8.28 -32.24
N THR A 404 -19.41 7.52 -31.20
CA THR A 404 -20.29 7.25 -30.06
C THR A 404 -19.91 7.97 -28.77
N ILE A 405 -18.72 8.61 -28.71
CA ILE A 405 -18.34 9.37 -27.51
C ILE A 405 -19.33 10.50 -27.31
N LYS A 406 -19.93 10.53 -26.12
CA LYS A 406 -20.87 11.57 -25.74
C LYS A 406 -20.68 11.92 -24.28
N ILE A 407 -20.57 13.21 -23.99
CA ILE A 407 -20.75 13.71 -22.62
C ILE A 407 -22.24 13.97 -22.44
N GLN A 408 -22.86 13.26 -21.50
CA GLN A 408 -24.28 13.38 -21.17
C GLN A 408 -24.50 14.52 -20.17
N THR A 409 -23.70 14.59 -19.12
CA THR A 409 -23.74 15.69 -18.16
C THR A 409 -22.37 15.93 -17.54
N ALA A 410 -22.09 17.18 -17.17
CA ALA A 410 -20.89 17.55 -16.42
C ALA A 410 -21.33 18.31 -15.16
N LEU A 411 -21.19 17.65 -14.01
CA LEU A 411 -21.60 18.18 -12.71
C LEU A 411 -20.41 18.87 -12.05
N LEU A 412 -20.60 20.12 -11.64
CA LEU A 412 -19.60 20.90 -10.93
C LEU A 412 -20.10 21.21 -9.52
N TYR A 413 -19.41 20.68 -8.50
CA TYR A 413 -19.69 20.94 -7.09
C TYR A 413 -18.78 22.05 -6.56
N ASP A 414 -19.20 22.91 -5.63
CA ASP A 414 -18.38 24.05 -5.20
C ASP A 414 -16.99 23.63 -4.68
N LYS A 415 -15.94 24.02 -5.44
CA LYS A 415 -14.52 23.72 -5.23
C LYS A 415 -14.15 22.27 -4.84
N SER A 416 -15.02 21.28 -5.03
CA SER A 416 -14.75 19.89 -4.64
C SER A 416 -14.33 19.02 -5.81
N THR A 417 -15.25 18.73 -6.71
CA THR A 417 -15.12 17.62 -7.67
C THR A 417 -15.91 17.95 -8.92
N LEU A 418 -15.26 17.86 -10.08
CA LEU A 418 -15.94 17.78 -11.36
C LEU A 418 -16.28 16.31 -11.59
N THR A 419 -17.55 16.01 -11.86
CA THR A 419 -17.98 14.66 -12.25
C THR A 419 -18.61 14.72 -13.63
N ILE A 420 -18.04 14.01 -14.60
CA ILE A 420 -18.57 13.94 -15.96
C ILE A 420 -19.16 12.55 -16.18
N TYR A 421 -20.40 12.50 -16.65
CA TYR A 421 -21.06 11.28 -17.10
C TYR A 421 -21.13 11.27 -18.61
N GLY A 422 -20.85 10.13 -19.21
CA GLY A 422 -20.82 9.98 -20.65
C GLY A 422 -20.98 8.55 -21.11
N THR A 423 -20.77 8.37 -22.40
CA THR A 423 -20.73 7.07 -23.07
C THR A 423 -19.44 7.02 -23.89
N ASP A 424 -18.76 5.88 -23.84
CA ASP A 424 -17.50 5.64 -24.56
C ASP A 424 -16.44 6.71 -24.25
N ILE A 425 -16.32 7.11 -22.98
CA ILE A 425 -15.35 8.13 -22.54
C ILE A 425 -13.97 7.55 -22.16
N GLY A 426 -13.77 6.24 -22.35
CA GLY A 426 -12.47 5.54 -22.32
C GLY A 426 -12.08 4.93 -20.97
N TRP A 427 -10.84 4.43 -20.91
CA TRP A 427 -10.16 3.88 -19.72
C TRP A 427 -9.00 4.76 -19.22
N GLU A 428 -8.38 5.51 -20.12
CA GLU A 428 -7.27 6.40 -19.79
C GLU A 428 -7.77 7.72 -19.21
N ASN A 429 -6.87 8.44 -18.53
CA ASN A 429 -7.17 9.78 -18.06
C ASN A 429 -7.49 10.70 -19.24
N ALA A 430 -8.62 11.39 -19.17
CA ALA A 430 -8.98 12.42 -20.12
C ALA A 430 -8.32 13.75 -19.72
N PHE A 431 -8.11 14.63 -20.70
CA PHE A 431 -7.57 15.97 -20.44
C PHE A 431 -8.66 17.01 -20.59
N ALA A 432 -8.88 17.82 -19.55
CA ALA A 432 -9.59 19.08 -19.70
C ALA A 432 -8.66 20.07 -20.40
N THR A 433 -9.09 20.65 -21.52
CA THR A 433 -8.17 21.30 -22.47
C THR A 433 -7.98 22.79 -22.30
N LYS A 434 -8.73 23.47 -21.41
CA LYS A 434 -8.59 24.92 -21.23
C LYS A 434 -7.81 25.26 -19.95
N SER A 435 -6.95 26.27 -20.05
CA SER A 435 -6.01 26.69 -19.01
C SER A 435 -6.69 26.91 -17.64
N PRO A 436 -6.21 26.26 -16.56
CA PRO A 436 -5.12 25.29 -16.56
C PRO A 436 -5.58 23.90 -17.03
N LYS A 437 -4.76 23.29 -17.91
CA LYS A 437 -4.92 21.89 -18.30
C LYS A 437 -4.95 21.02 -17.03
N THR A 438 -6.04 20.32 -16.81
CA THR A 438 -6.17 19.38 -15.69
C THR A 438 -6.40 17.97 -16.19
N THR A 439 -5.96 17.01 -15.40
CA THR A 439 -6.16 15.59 -15.65
C THR A 439 -7.44 15.17 -14.96
N ILE A 440 -8.39 14.64 -15.72
CA ILE A 440 -9.62 14.04 -15.19
C ILE A 440 -9.38 12.54 -15.19
N ILE A 441 -9.49 11.93 -14.01
CA ILE A 441 -9.27 10.50 -13.82
C ILE A 441 -10.56 9.73 -14.09
N ASN A 442 -10.38 8.48 -14.49
CA ASN A 442 -11.50 7.58 -14.67
C ASN A 442 -11.99 7.06 -13.32
N GLU A 443 -13.28 7.22 -13.04
CA GLU A 443 -13.91 6.61 -11.86
C GLU A 443 -14.65 5.32 -12.21
N VAL A 444 -15.36 5.31 -13.34
CA VAL A 444 -16.01 4.13 -13.93
C VAL A 444 -15.71 4.14 -15.42
N PRO A 445 -14.93 3.17 -15.93
CA PRO A 445 -14.57 3.11 -17.34
C PRO A 445 -15.75 3.33 -18.28
N ASN A 446 -15.52 4.12 -19.33
CA ASN A 446 -16.49 4.53 -20.36
C ASN A 446 -17.80 5.19 -19.89
N GLU A 447 -17.95 5.47 -18.60
CA GLU A 447 -19.20 6.02 -18.05
C GLU A 447 -18.98 7.26 -17.20
N ARG A 448 -17.98 7.27 -16.30
CA ARG A 448 -17.81 8.34 -15.32
C ARG A 448 -16.34 8.76 -15.15
N LEU A 449 -16.10 10.05 -15.33
CA LEU A 449 -14.81 10.69 -15.04
C LEU A 449 -14.94 11.63 -13.84
N GLY A 450 -13.87 11.73 -13.06
CA GLY A 450 -13.76 12.57 -11.86
C GLY A 450 -12.47 13.37 -11.83
N GLY A 451 -12.48 14.57 -11.27
CA GLY A 451 -11.24 15.33 -11.10
C GLY A 451 -11.39 16.53 -10.16
N PRO A 452 -10.28 17.04 -9.61
CA PRO A 452 -10.29 18.26 -8.84
C PRO A 452 -10.68 19.46 -9.70
N ILE A 453 -11.38 20.42 -9.09
CA ILE A 453 -11.89 21.62 -9.76
C ILE A 453 -10.87 22.75 -9.78
N TRP A 454 -10.93 23.55 -10.83
CA TRP A 454 -10.41 24.92 -10.88
C TRP A 454 -11.54 25.95 -10.88
N SER A 455 -11.36 27.02 -10.10
CA SER A 455 -12.30 28.15 -9.99
C SER A 455 -12.69 28.79 -11.33
N MET A 456 -11.88 28.60 -12.38
CA MET A 456 -12.12 29.16 -13.72
C MET A 456 -13.33 28.54 -14.44
N LEU A 457 -13.70 27.28 -14.15
CA LEU A 457 -14.84 26.62 -14.80
C LEU A 457 -16.20 27.24 -14.45
N TYR A 458 -16.28 27.97 -13.33
CA TYR A 458 -17.50 28.69 -12.92
C TYR A 458 -17.87 29.84 -13.88
N VAL A 459 -16.86 30.47 -14.47
CA VAL A 459 -17.07 31.63 -15.36
C VAL A 459 -17.54 31.17 -16.73
N ASP A 460 -16.91 30.11 -17.27
CA ASP A 460 -17.15 29.68 -18.64
C ASP A 460 -18.49 28.91 -18.81
N ARG A 461 -19.04 28.29 -17.75
CA ARG A 461 -20.29 27.48 -17.79
C ARG A 461 -20.27 26.27 -18.72
N TYR A 462 -19.13 25.96 -19.35
CA TYR A 462 -18.90 24.75 -20.11
C TYR A 462 -17.50 24.22 -19.84
N ILE A 463 -17.24 22.97 -20.21
CA ILE A 463 -15.93 22.35 -20.20
C ILE A 463 -15.62 21.73 -21.56
N ASN A 464 -14.39 21.94 -22.04
CA ASN A 464 -13.86 21.23 -23.19
C ASN A 464 -13.01 20.05 -22.70
N VAL A 465 -13.43 18.84 -23.04
CA VAL A 465 -12.74 17.59 -22.71
C VAL A 465 -12.17 17.00 -23.98
N SER A 466 -10.88 16.69 -23.99
CA SER A 466 -10.23 15.98 -25.09
C SER A 466 -9.88 14.57 -24.68
N PHE A 467 -10.09 13.65 -25.62
CA PHE A 467 -9.86 12.22 -25.52
C PHE A 467 -8.73 11.82 -26.47
N PRO A 468 -7.45 11.84 -26.05
CA PRO A 468 -6.33 11.51 -26.94
C PRO A 468 -6.37 10.08 -27.45
N SER A 469 -6.89 9.16 -26.63
CA SER A 469 -7.10 7.76 -27.00
C SER A 469 -8.16 7.57 -28.10
N ALA A 470 -8.98 8.59 -28.37
CA ALA A 470 -9.98 8.62 -29.42
C ALA A 470 -9.64 9.63 -30.52
N ASN A 471 -8.41 9.55 -31.05
CA ASN A 471 -7.93 10.44 -32.10
C ASN A 471 -8.04 11.94 -31.76
N ASN A 472 -7.82 12.29 -30.48
CA ASN A 472 -7.96 13.66 -29.95
C ASN A 472 -9.35 14.30 -30.14
N ILE A 473 -10.43 13.50 -30.22
CA ILE A 473 -11.80 14.02 -30.18
C ILE A 473 -11.95 14.97 -28.99
N SER A 474 -12.55 16.14 -29.23
CA SER A 474 -12.81 17.15 -28.21
C SER A 474 -14.29 17.47 -28.14
N ILE A 475 -14.88 17.34 -26.96
CA ILE A 475 -16.30 17.57 -26.71
C ILE A 475 -16.44 18.75 -25.76
N SER A 476 -17.29 19.71 -26.12
CA SER A 476 -17.72 20.78 -25.25
C SER A 476 -19.01 20.38 -24.54
N ALA A 477 -19.03 20.42 -23.22
CA ALA A 477 -20.18 20.05 -22.41
C ALA A 477 -20.57 21.21 -21.48
N PRO A 478 -21.85 21.59 -21.42
CA PRO A 478 -22.30 22.57 -20.44
C PRO A 478 -22.14 22.03 -19.02
N LEU A 479 -21.75 22.90 -18.10
CA LEU A 479 -21.59 22.57 -16.69
C LEU A 479 -22.91 22.83 -15.95
N THR A 480 -23.43 21.78 -15.32
CA THR A 480 -24.52 21.92 -14.35
C THR A 480 -23.90 22.09 -12.97
N LEU A 481 -24.09 23.28 -12.38
CA LEU A 481 -23.68 23.50 -11.00
C LEU A 481 -24.57 22.68 -10.07
N GLN A 482 -23.93 21.91 -9.18
CA GLN A 482 -24.61 21.13 -8.16
C GLN A 482 -24.37 21.77 -6.80
N GLY A 483 -25.40 21.79 -5.97
CA GLY A 483 -25.24 22.21 -4.58
C GLY A 483 -24.56 21.14 -3.74
N ALA A 484 -24.38 21.41 -2.45
CA ALA A 484 -23.78 20.44 -1.53
C ALA A 484 -24.57 19.13 -1.51
N GLN A 485 -23.87 18.00 -1.45
CA GLN A 485 -24.44 16.68 -1.19
C GLN A 485 -23.91 16.16 0.12
N ILE A 486 -24.81 15.83 1.03
CA ILE A 486 -24.48 15.30 2.35
C ILE A 486 -24.51 13.78 2.29
N SER A 487 -23.42 13.13 2.71
CA SER A 487 -23.34 11.68 2.87
C SER A 487 -23.59 11.23 4.30
N ASN A 488 -23.21 12.05 5.29
CA ASN A 488 -23.41 11.75 6.70
C ASN A 488 -23.49 13.05 7.54
N ILE A 489 -24.22 13.01 8.65
CA ILE A 489 -24.32 14.10 9.63
C ILE A 489 -24.02 13.54 11.02
N SER A 490 -22.97 14.04 11.64
CA SER A 490 -22.66 13.82 13.05
C SER A 490 -23.14 15.01 13.88
N VAL A 491 -23.68 14.74 15.07
CA VAL A 491 -24.22 15.76 15.97
C VAL A 491 -23.47 15.75 17.28
N TYR A 492 -23.13 16.94 17.77
CA TYR A 492 -22.43 17.15 19.04
C TYR A 492 -23.12 18.26 19.83
N THR A 493 -23.11 18.15 21.15
CA THR A 493 -23.55 19.25 22.03
C THR A 493 -22.44 20.29 22.13
N ALA A 494 -22.73 21.55 21.79
CA ALA A 494 -21.80 22.67 21.91
C ALA A 494 -21.81 23.26 23.33
N GLY A 495 -21.65 22.41 24.34
CA GLY A 495 -21.88 22.78 25.74
C GLY A 495 -23.34 23.19 26.00
N ASN A 496 -23.53 24.25 26.80
CA ASN A 496 -24.87 24.79 27.13
C ASN A 496 -25.40 25.80 26.10
N TYR A 497 -24.70 26.00 24.98
CA TYR A 497 -24.97 27.10 24.06
C TYR A 497 -25.71 26.67 22.80
N GLY A 498 -25.71 25.38 22.47
CA GLY A 498 -26.36 24.90 21.25
C GLY A 498 -25.98 23.49 20.82
N ILE A 499 -26.33 23.17 19.59
CA ILE A 499 -26.09 21.86 18.95
C ILE A 499 -25.27 22.09 17.68
N SER A 500 -24.10 21.43 17.61
CA SER A 500 -23.21 21.46 16.46
C SER A 500 -23.50 20.28 15.53
N PHE A 501 -23.58 20.57 14.24
CA PHE A 501 -23.76 19.61 13.15
C PHE A 501 -22.48 19.57 12.33
N PHE A 502 -21.88 18.39 12.21
CA PHE A 502 -20.74 18.14 11.34
C PHE A 502 -21.17 17.24 10.19
N MET A 503 -21.19 17.80 8.99
CA MET A 503 -21.61 17.14 7.76
C MET A 503 -20.40 16.65 6.98
N LEU A 504 -20.45 15.40 6.55
CA LEU A 504 -19.56 14.83 5.55
C LEU A 504 -20.30 14.77 4.21
N GLY A 505 -19.58 14.98 3.11
CA GLY A 505 -20.20 15.07 1.80
C GLY A 505 -19.28 15.65 0.74
N ARG A 506 -19.86 16.40 -0.21
CA ARG A 506 -19.13 17.13 -1.24
C ARG A 506 -19.84 18.42 -1.64
N GLY A 507 -19.07 19.38 -2.13
CA GLY A 507 -19.59 20.62 -2.69
C GLY A 507 -20.02 21.64 -1.66
N PHE A 508 -19.47 21.61 -0.44
CA PHE A 508 -19.77 22.63 0.57
C PHE A 508 -19.03 23.95 0.35
N GLY A 509 -17.97 23.97 -0.48
CA GLY A 509 -17.06 25.11 -0.59
C GLY A 509 -16.00 25.15 0.53
N ASP A 510 -15.12 26.14 0.49
CA ASP A 510 -14.00 26.33 1.45
C ASP A 510 -14.03 27.68 2.17
N ASN A 511 -15.09 28.47 1.95
CA ASN A 511 -15.23 29.81 2.49
C ASN A 511 -16.56 29.95 3.23
N THR A 512 -16.49 29.93 4.56
CA THR A 512 -17.65 30.02 5.45
C THR A 512 -18.52 31.25 5.21
N SER A 513 -17.93 32.38 4.80
CA SER A 513 -18.69 33.61 4.47
C SER A 513 -19.61 33.49 3.25
N ARG A 514 -19.41 32.45 2.43
CA ARG A 514 -20.18 32.19 1.21
C ARG A 514 -21.20 31.07 1.39
N ILE A 515 -21.34 30.56 2.61
CA ILE A 515 -22.19 29.42 2.93
C ILE A 515 -23.16 29.84 4.02
N ALA A 516 -24.44 29.60 3.79
CA ALA A 516 -25.48 29.75 4.79
C ALA A 516 -26.14 28.40 5.03
N MET A 517 -26.37 28.07 6.29
CA MET A 517 -26.98 26.80 6.70
C MET A 517 -28.16 27.04 7.63
N ALA A 518 -29.20 26.22 7.49
CA ALA A 518 -30.37 26.24 8.36
C ALA A 518 -30.93 24.83 8.58
N LEU A 519 -31.40 24.55 9.78
CA LEU A 519 -32.14 23.33 10.14
C LEU A 519 -33.61 23.71 10.32
N GLY A 520 -34.45 23.48 9.32
CA GLY A 520 -35.82 24.00 9.31
C GLY A 520 -35.83 25.53 9.41
N HIS A 521 -36.37 26.07 10.50
CA HIS A 521 -36.38 27.52 10.78
C HIS A 521 -35.20 27.97 11.66
N TYR A 522 -34.37 27.05 12.15
CA TYR A 522 -33.21 27.36 12.98
C TYR A 522 -32.03 27.77 12.10
N ARG A 523 -31.51 28.98 12.32
CA ARG A 523 -30.27 29.44 11.69
C ARG A 523 -29.08 28.67 12.26
N CYS A 524 -28.24 28.12 11.38
CA CYS A 524 -27.03 27.38 11.76
C CYS A 524 -25.80 28.20 11.35
N GLU A 525 -25.05 28.73 12.32
CA GLU A 525 -23.87 29.54 12.05
C GLU A 525 -22.72 28.64 11.58
N VAL A 526 -22.20 28.89 10.38
CA VAL A 526 -21.15 28.05 9.77
C VAL A 526 -19.80 28.34 10.42
N GLU A 527 -19.26 27.36 11.13
CA GLU A 527 -17.98 27.47 11.84
C GLU A 527 -16.81 27.04 10.96
N GLN A 528 -17.03 26.03 10.11
CA GLN A 528 -16.00 25.48 9.24
C GLN A 528 -16.60 24.98 7.93
N ALA A 529 -15.84 25.13 6.85
CA ALA A 529 -16.21 24.62 5.54
C ALA A 529 -14.97 24.12 4.81
N LEU A 530 -15.05 22.89 4.33
CA LEU A 530 -14.11 22.20 3.48
C LEU A 530 -14.88 21.63 2.29
N SER A 531 -14.20 21.40 1.17
CA SER A 531 -14.84 20.86 -0.02
C SER A 531 -15.60 19.54 0.22
N ALA A 532 -15.17 18.75 1.20
CA ALA A 532 -15.76 17.46 1.57
C ALA A 532 -16.47 17.43 2.95
N ALA A 533 -16.49 18.54 3.68
CA ALA A 533 -17.11 18.57 5.00
C ALA A 533 -17.50 20.00 5.41
N ALA A 534 -18.54 20.15 6.21
CA ALA A 534 -18.88 21.44 6.80
C ALA A 534 -19.39 21.28 8.22
N GLY A 535 -19.17 22.29 9.05
CA GLY A 535 -19.64 22.34 10.42
C GLY A 535 -20.43 23.62 10.66
N CYS A 536 -21.57 23.51 11.33
CA CYS A 536 -22.33 24.66 11.79
C CYS A 536 -22.97 24.39 13.15
N THR A 537 -23.25 25.46 13.91
CA THR A 537 -23.89 25.38 15.23
C THR A 537 -25.21 26.13 15.24
N VAL A 538 -26.26 25.47 15.74
CA VAL A 538 -27.53 26.11 16.08
C VAL A 538 -27.46 26.51 17.55
N TYR A 539 -27.51 27.82 17.83
CA TYR A 539 -27.49 28.37 19.19
C TYR A 539 -28.87 28.31 19.88
N ASP A 540 -29.52 27.15 19.81
CA ASP A 540 -30.73 26.81 20.54
C ASP A 540 -30.58 25.39 21.09
N VAL A 541 -30.68 25.25 22.41
CA VAL A 541 -30.55 23.96 23.10
C VAL A 541 -31.86 23.15 23.09
N ASN A 542 -32.98 23.78 22.71
CA ASN A 542 -34.32 23.21 22.79
C ASN A 542 -34.87 22.79 21.42
N ILE A 543 -34.03 22.31 20.51
CA ILE A 543 -34.48 21.72 19.24
C ILE A 543 -35.29 20.44 19.56
N PRO A 544 -36.59 20.36 19.20
CA PRO A 544 -37.39 19.17 19.43
C PRO A 544 -36.96 18.01 18.52
N ASP A 545 -37.28 16.78 18.92
CA ASP A 545 -37.06 15.60 18.10
C ASP A 545 -38.07 15.61 16.94
N ASP A 546 -37.58 15.82 15.71
CA ASP A 546 -38.42 15.89 14.52
C ASP A 546 -37.59 15.62 13.24
N THR A 547 -38.28 15.52 12.12
CA THR A 547 -37.71 15.50 10.78
C THR A 547 -37.61 16.92 10.24
N TYR A 548 -36.38 17.39 10.06
CA TYR A 548 -36.08 18.72 9.56
C TYR A 548 -35.60 18.70 8.11
N ILE A 549 -35.74 19.84 7.44
CA ILE A 549 -35.03 20.12 6.19
C ILE A 549 -33.78 20.90 6.54
N PHE A 550 -32.61 20.28 6.35
CA PHE A 550 -31.32 20.93 6.40
C PHE A 550 -31.10 21.65 5.07
N GLN A 551 -31.17 22.98 5.08
CA GLN A 551 -30.94 23.81 3.92
C GLN A 551 -29.50 24.30 3.91
N ILE A 552 -28.80 24.12 2.79
CA ILE A 552 -27.45 24.62 2.56
C ILE A 552 -27.49 25.52 1.33
N THR A 553 -27.15 26.79 1.53
CA THR A 553 -27.07 27.79 0.47
C THR A 553 -25.62 28.20 0.25
N ILE A 554 -25.15 28.12 -0.99
CA ILE A 554 -23.76 28.40 -1.37
C ILE A 554 -23.74 29.48 -2.44
N LEU A 555 -22.98 30.54 -2.19
CA LEU A 555 -22.67 31.56 -3.18
C LEU A 555 -21.40 31.17 -3.94
N THR A 556 -21.55 30.54 -5.11
CA THR A 556 -20.41 30.10 -5.94
C THR A 556 -19.52 31.26 -6.41
N PRO A 557 -18.26 31.02 -6.82
CA PRO A 557 -17.33 32.05 -7.34
C PRO A 557 -17.89 32.96 -8.43
N ALA A 558 -18.83 32.47 -9.25
CA ALA A 558 -19.54 33.25 -10.27
C ALA A 558 -20.78 33.99 -9.71
N ASN A 559 -20.86 34.21 -8.40
CA ASN A 559 -21.97 34.85 -7.68
C ASN A 559 -23.34 34.21 -7.95
N THR A 560 -23.36 32.91 -8.27
CA THR A 560 -24.61 32.15 -8.39
C THR A 560 -24.93 31.50 -7.04
N ILE A 561 -26.16 31.69 -6.58
CA ILE A 561 -26.66 31.09 -5.35
C ILE A 561 -27.21 29.69 -5.69
N ILE A 562 -26.75 28.68 -4.96
CA ILE A 562 -27.25 27.31 -5.08
C ILE A 562 -27.74 26.88 -3.71
N THR A 563 -28.98 26.42 -3.65
CA THR A 563 -29.59 25.94 -2.41
C THR A 563 -29.91 24.46 -2.55
N THR A 564 -29.37 23.63 -1.65
CA THR A 564 -29.75 22.23 -1.50
C THR A 564 -30.54 22.04 -0.22
N ASN A 565 -31.56 21.19 -0.28
CA ASN A 565 -32.35 20.76 0.87
C ASN A 565 -32.07 19.28 1.14
N TYR A 566 -31.82 18.92 2.39
CA TYR A 566 -31.59 17.54 2.84
C TYR A 566 -32.51 17.20 4.00
N THR A 567 -33.28 16.11 3.90
CA THR A 567 -34.15 15.67 4.99
C THR A 567 -33.34 14.96 6.07
N TYR A 568 -33.39 15.45 7.30
CA TYR A 568 -32.63 14.93 8.43
C TYR A 568 -33.53 14.70 9.64
N ILE A 569 -33.46 13.50 10.22
CA ILE A 569 -34.19 13.17 11.46
C ILE A 569 -33.28 13.52 12.63
N TYR A 570 -33.57 14.64 13.30
CA TYR A 570 -32.89 14.99 14.54
C TYR A 570 -33.53 14.25 15.70
N ARG A 571 -32.69 13.58 16.48
CA ARG A 571 -33.09 13.01 17.77
C ARG A 571 -32.11 13.52 18.79
N ARG A 572 -32.63 14.14 19.85
CA ARG A 572 -31.83 14.51 21.00
C ARG A 572 -31.20 13.23 21.51
N SER A 573 -29.88 13.23 21.61
CA SER A 573 -29.20 12.20 22.40
C SER A 573 -29.72 12.39 23.81
N ASN A 574 -30.68 11.56 24.25
CA ASN A 574 -31.03 11.48 25.65
C ASN A 574 -29.70 11.28 26.35
N ALA A 575 -29.28 12.28 27.12
CA ALA A 575 -28.09 12.18 27.96
C ALA A 575 -28.26 10.83 28.64
N SER A 576 -27.36 9.88 28.32
CA SER A 576 -27.43 8.51 28.83
C SER A 576 -27.79 8.66 30.28
N THR A 577 -29.01 8.25 30.65
CA THR A 577 -29.53 8.38 32.01
C THR A 577 -28.39 7.91 32.88
N THR A 578 -27.80 8.84 33.62
CA THR A 578 -26.72 8.51 34.54
C THR A 578 -27.23 7.32 35.33
N CYS A 579 -26.47 6.21 35.32
CA CYS A 579 -26.81 5.06 36.16
C CYS A 579 -27.24 5.60 37.52
N PRO A 580 -28.44 5.27 38.02
CA PRO A 580 -28.99 5.92 39.19
C PRO A 580 -28.00 5.78 40.34
N SER A 581 -27.41 6.92 40.75
CA SER A 581 -26.59 7.04 41.94
C SER A 581 -27.48 7.11 43.20
N LYS A 582 -28.44 6.19 43.31
CA LYS A 582 -29.22 5.93 44.52
C LYS A 582 -29.15 4.46 44.88
N GLY A 583 -28.64 4.21 46.08
CA GLY A 583 -28.18 2.93 46.57
C GLY A 583 -29.26 1.85 46.62
N GLY A 584 -28.90 0.69 46.08
CA GLY A 584 -29.31 -0.59 46.62
C GLY A 584 -28.15 -1.15 47.44
N ASN A 585 -28.39 -1.42 48.72
CA ASN A 585 -27.43 -2.09 49.60
C ASN A 585 -27.04 -3.45 49.02
N THR A 586 -25.86 -3.55 48.42
CA THR A 586 -25.10 -4.79 48.40
C THR A 586 -23.94 -4.61 49.36
N SER A 587 -23.99 -5.34 50.47
CA SER A 587 -22.95 -5.35 51.49
C SER A 587 -21.70 -5.99 50.90
N VAL A 588 -20.74 -5.17 50.50
CA VAL A 588 -19.35 -5.58 50.37
C VAL A 588 -18.54 -4.68 51.30
N LYS A 589 -17.89 -5.32 52.27
CA LYS A 589 -17.04 -4.70 53.29
C LYS A 589 -16.03 -3.77 52.64
N PHE A 590 -15.98 -2.53 53.14
CA PHE A 590 -14.81 -1.67 52.99
C PHE A 590 -13.92 -1.87 54.22
N ASP A 591 -12.72 -2.39 53.99
CA ASP A 591 -11.58 -2.02 54.82
C ASP A 591 -11.07 -0.66 54.32
N ALA A 592 -10.64 0.14 55.30
CA ALA A 592 -10.16 1.50 55.15
C ALA A 592 -8.85 1.58 54.34
N GLU A 593 -8.74 2.57 53.46
CA GLU A 593 -7.75 3.65 53.54
C GLU A 593 -7.82 4.53 52.28
N CYS A 594 -7.89 5.85 52.51
CA CYS A 594 -7.76 6.87 51.48
C CYS A 594 -6.29 7.02 51.09
N ALA A 595 -5.95 6.76 49.82
CA ALA A 595 -4.98 7.52 49.02
C ALA A 595 -4.71 6.76 47.71
N SER A 596 -5.32 7.19 46.60
CA SER A 596 -4.68 7.10 45.28
C SER A 596 -5.54 7.77 44.21
N THR A 597 -4.91 8.62 43.40
CA THR A 597 -5.45 9.05 42.11
C THR A 597 -5.16 7.96 41.08
N ASN A 598 -5.79 6.79 41.15
CA ASN A 598 -5.54 5.74 40.16
C ASN A 598 -6.38 5.94 38.89
N ILE A 599 -5.72 6.19 37.75
CA ILE A 599 -6.34 6.15 36.43
C ILE A 599 -6.34 4.69 35.97
N ASN A 600 -7.52 4.07 35.91
CA ASN A 600 -7.66 2.71 35.39
C ASN A 600 -7.49 2.69 33.86
N ALA A 601 -6.27 2.51 33.38
CA ALA A 601 -6.02 2.06 32.01
C ALA A 601 -6.19 0.53 31.95
N ILE A 602 -7.39 0.07 31.67
CA ILE A 602 -7.66 -1.37 31.51
C ILE A 602 -7.17 -1.80 30.12
N GLY A 603 -6.02 -2.50 30.07
CA GLY A 603 -5.75 -3.55 29.09
C GLY A 603 -5.23 -3.18 27.69
N SER A 604 -4.99 -1.92 27.36
CA SER A 604 -4.26 -1.55 26.12
C SER A 604 -3.43 -0.28 26.35
N ASN A 605 -2.18 -0.25 25.87
CA ASN A 605 -1.26 0.88 26.02
C ASN A 605 -1.76 2.20 25.38
N THR A 606 -2.91 2.21 24.71
CA THR A 606 -3.54 3.39 24.13
C THR A 606 -4.62 3.94 25.06
N LEU A 607 -4.48 5.21 25.48
CA LEU A 607 -5.45 5.87 26.34
C LEU A 607 -6.62 6.45 25.52
N ASN A 608 -7.77 5.78 25.52
CA ASN A 608 -8.96 6.30 24.82
C ASN A 608 -9.72 7.35 25.65
N TYR A 609 -9.71 7.20 26.97
CA TYR A 609 -10.46 8.05 27.90
C TYR A 609 -9.61 8.38 29.13
N LEU A 610 -9.80 9.59 29.65
CA LEU A 610 -9.19 10.09 30.88
C LEU A 610 -10.31 10.51 31.84
N THR A 611 -10.25 10.03 33.07
CA THR A 611 -11.11 10.52 34.15
C THR A 611 -10.23 11.10 35.24
N ILE A 612 -10.46 12.36 35.61
CA ILE A 612 -9.79 13.03 36.74
C ILE A 612 -10.84 13.30 37.80
N GLU A 613 -10.62 12.81 39.01
CA GLU A 613 -11.48 13.10 40.16
C GLU A 613 -10.73 13.91 41.21
N LYS A 614 -11.31 15.02 41.65
CA LYS A 614 -10.76 15.83 42.75
C LYS A 614 -11.89 16.45 43.56
N ASN A 615 -11.85 16.25 44.88
CA ASN A 615 -12.83 16.79 45.83
C ASN A 615 -14.29 16.45 45.46
N GLY A 616 -14.54 15.20 45.04
CA GLY A 616 -15.87 14.72 44.63
C GLY A 616 -16.39 15.32 43.31
N LYS A 617 -15.52 15.99 42.54
CA LYS A 617 -15.83 16.46 41.17
C LYS A 617 -15.06 15.62 40.17
N THR A 618 -15.75 15.18 39.12
CA THR A 618 -15.18 14.32 38.07
C THR A 618 -15.13 15.08 36.74
N LEU A 619 -13.95 15.10 36.11
CA LEU A 619 -13.74 15.55 34.73
C LEU A 619 -13.46 14.32 33.87
N GLN A 620 -14.24 14.13 32.80
CA GLN A 620 -14.02 13.07 31.81
C GLN A 620 -13.59 13.70 30.48
N GLY A 621 -12.50 13.20 29.90
CA GLY A 621 -12.00 13.58 28.59
C GLY A 621 -11.79 12.36 27.72
N ARG A 622 -11.96 12.51 26.40
CA ARG A 622 -11.68 11.46 25.42
C ARG A 622 -10.53 11.92 24.53
N PHE A 623 -9.54 11.06 24.31
CA PHE A 623 -8.52 11.32 23.30
C PHE A 623 -9.06 10.92 21.92
N ILE A 624 -8.89 11.82 20.96
CA ILE A 624 -9.20 11.54 19.56
C ILE A 624 -7.88 11.18 18.90
N ASP A 625 -7.70 9.91 18.55
CA ASP A 625 -6.49 9.38 17.91
C ASP A 625 -6.39 9.77 16.43
N ARG A 626 -6.75 11.02 16.11
CA ARG A 626 -6.78 11.55 14.75
C ARG A 626 -6.38 13.03 14.75
N MET A 627 -5.34 13.34 13.99
CA MET A 627 -4.89 14.70 13.74
C MET A 627 -4.87 14.97 12.23
N LEU A 628 -5.05 16.22 11.82
CA LEU A 628 -4.81 16.64 10.44
C LEU A 628 -3.41 17.26 10.35
N SER A 629 -2.54 16.67 9.53
CA SER A 629 -1.22 17.22 9.21
C SER A 629 -1.19 17.52 7.71
N ASP A 630 -0.95 18.77 7.33
CA ASP A 630 -0.89 19.22 5.93
C ASP A 630 -2.13 18.80 5.11
N GLY A 631 -3.31 18.89 5.72
CA GLY A 631 -4.58 18.52 5.09
C GLY A 631 -4.81 17.02 4.94
N ARG A 632 -3.94 16.16 5.49
CA ARG A 632 -4.08 14.70 5.47
C ARG A 632 -4.38 14.17 6.87
N PRO A 633 -5.32 13.22 7.02
CA PRO A 633 -5.58 12.59 8.31
C PRO A 633 -4.41 11.66 8.70
N THR A 634 -3.91 11.86 9.91
CA THR A 634 -2.80 11.11 10.52
C THR A 634 -3.27 10.54 11.86
N PHE A 635 -2.84 9.32 12.18
CA PHE A 635 -3.15 8.67 13.46
C PHE A 635 -2.09 9.04 14.50
N ILE A 636 -2.56 9.39 15.69
CA ILE A 636 -1.73 9.62 16.88
C ILE A 636 -2.05 8.54 17.91
N THR A 637 -1.05 8.19 18.73
CA THR A 637 -1.27 7.34 19.91
C THR A 637 -0.83 8.11 21.14
N THR A 638 -1.67 8.09 22.18
CA THR A 638 -1.43 8.79 23.44
C THR A 638 -1.12 7.78 24.53
N GLU A 639 0.02 7.95 25.20
CA GLU A 639 0.47 7.09 26.30
C GLU A 639 0.74 7.93 27.56
N ILE A 640 0.41 7.39 28.75
CA ILE A 640 0.79 7.99 30.04
C ILE A 640 2.22 7.56 30.35
N VAL A 641 3.13 8.53 30.44
CA VAL A 641 4.56 8.25 30.65
C VAL A 641 4.90 8.05 32.12
N LYS A 642 4.28 8.86 33.01
CA LYS A 642 4.53 8.80 34.45
C LYS A 642 3.38 9.48 35.21
N GLN A 643 2.96 8.87 36.31
CA GLN A 643 1.99 9.43 37.24
C GLN A 643 2.58 9.42 38.64
N THR A 644 2.70 10.59 39.28
CA THR A 644 3.05 10.72 40.70
C THR A 644 2.07 11.68 41.36
N GLU A 645 1.88 11.57 42.67
CA GLU A 645 0.89 12.36 43.42
C GLU A 645 1.14 13.89 43.36
N ASN A 646 2.36 14.31 42.99
CA ASN A 646 2.81 15.70 43.04
C ASN A 646 3.24 16.28 41.67
N GLU A 647 3.10 15.57 40.55
CA GLU A 647 3.52 16.04 39.21
C GLU A 647 2.33 16.30 38.26
N VAL A 648 2.55 17.22 37.31
CA VAL A 648 1.66 17.44 36.16
C VAL A 648 1.70 16.20 35.26
N MET A 649 0.54 15.65 34.91
CA MET A 649 0.41 14.49 34.02
C MET A 649 1.09 14.76 32.67
N LYS A 650 2.07 13.92 32.29
CA LYS A 650 2.80 14.04 31.03
C LYS A 650 2.32 12.99 30.04
N PHE A 651 1.87 13.45 28.87
CA PHE A 651 1.46 12.60 27.76
C PHE A 651 2.56 12.54 26.70
N TYR A 652 2.74 11.38 26.09
CA TYR A 652 3.55 11.24 24.88
C TYR A 652 2.64 11.03 23.67
N ILE A 653 2.88 11.78 22.60
CA ILE A 653 2.15 11.65 21.33
C ILE A 653 3.11 11.07 20.31
N LYS A 654 2.85 9.83 19.87
CA LYS A 654 3.69 9.17 18.88
C LYS A 654 3.03 9.24 17.49
N PHE A 655 3.81 9.69 16.50
CA PHE A 655 3.41 9.73 15.10
C PHE A 655 3.81 8.47 14.36
N THR A 656 2.94 7.99 13.48
CA THR A 656 3.21 6.82 12.62
C THR A 656 4.08 7.15 11.41
N LYS A 657 4.41 8.43 11.17
CA LYS A 657 5.33 8.91 10.11
C LYS A 657 6.15 10.10 10.62
N SER A 658 7.39 10.24 10.13
CA SER A 658 8.29 11.36 10.47
C SER A 658 7.67 12.69 10.07
N GLY A 659 7.44 13.58 11.04
CA GLY A 659 6.86 14.91 10.85
C GLY A 659 7.38 15.89 11.90
N ILE A 660 7.36 17.19 11.58
CA ILE A 660 7.80 18.26 12.48
C ILE A 660 6.58 18.76 13.25
N LEU A 661 6.61 18.67 14.59
CA LEU A 661 5.58 19.23 15.45
C LEU A 661 5.95 20.68 15.82
N ILE A 662 5.08 21.64 15.48
CA ILE A 662 5.20 23.02 15.93
C ILE A 662 4.10 23.27 16.97
N VAL A 663 4.47 23.33 18.25
CA VAL A 663 3.53 23.66 19.33
C VAL A 663 3.59 25.16 19.58
N LYS A 664 2.47 25.86 19.36
CA LYS A 664 2.33 27.28 19.70
C LYS A 664 1.62 27.39 21.04
N LYS A 665 2.28 27.94 22.05
CA LYS A 665 1.67 28.22 23.35
C LYS A 665 0.65 29.35 23.19
N ALA A 666 -0.63 29.09 23.43
CA ALA A 666 -1.62 30.14 23.62
C ALA A 666 -1.53 30.60 25.08
N SER A 667 -0.93 31.77 25.34
CA SER A 667 -1.15 32.48 26.59
C SER A 667 -2.36 33.38 26.43
N GLN A 668 -3.17 33.42 27.49
CA GLN A 668 -4.28 34.35 27.70
C GLN A 668 -3.82 35.79 27.47
N GLU A 669 -4.71 36.62 26.92
CA GLU A 669 -4.48 38.03 26.57
C GLU A 669 -3.78 38.80 27.70
N ASP A 670 -2.50 39.13 27.50
CA ASP A 670 -1.81 40.21 28.19
C ASP A 670 -1.46 41.25 27.12
N ASP A 671 -1.98 42.47 27.28
CA ASP A 671 -1.79 43.66 26.43
C ASP A 671 -0.35 44.24 26.49
N ASP A 672 0.69 43.38 26.46
CA ASP A 672 2.08 43.84 26.36
C ASP A 672 2.61 43.67 24.92
N PRO A 673 2.75 44.75 24.14
CA PRO A 673 3.25 44.70 22.76
C PRO A 673 4.73 44.28 22.64
N ASN A 674 5.46 44.03 23.74
CA ASN A 674 6.85 43.57 23.71
C ASN A 674 7.06 42.08 24.05
N SER A 675 5.99 41.30 24.24
CA SER A 675 6.10 39.86 24.50
C SER A 675 6.54 39.09 23.23
N THR A 676 7.80 38.66 23.18
CA THR A 676 8.30 37.79 22.11
C THR A 676 8.03 36.31 22.45
N SER A 677 7.13 35.68 21.69
CA SER A 677 6.88 34.24 21.81
C SER A 677 8.11 33.45 21.37
N LYS A 678 8.75 32.72 22.30
CA LYS A 678 9.90 31.87 22.01
C LYS A 678 9.43 30.57 21.33
N LEU A 679 9.87 30.34 20.09
CA LEU A 679 9.69 29.05 19.40
C LEU A 679 10.70 28.04 19.94
N GLU A 680 10.23 26.96 20.55
CA GLU A 680 11.08 25.81 20.85
C GLU A 680 10.93 24.75 19.77
N ARG A 681 12.06 24.39 19.17
CA ARG A 681 12.17 23.35 18.14
C ARG A 681 12.39 22.02 18.87
N ILE A 682 11.36 21.18 18.91
CA ILE A 682 11.49 19.83 19.47
C ILE A 682 11.86 18.91 18.31
N ASN A 683 13.12 18.48 18.27
CA ASN A 683 13.56 17.44 17.33
C ASN A 683 13.10 16.07 17.83
N ALA A 684 12.49 15.29 16.95
CA ALA A 684 12.03 13.92 17.19
C ALA A 684 13.19 12.92 17.29
#